data_AF-A3KAN4-F1
#
_entry.id   AF-A3KAN4-F1
#
_cell.length_a   1.000
_cell.length_b   1.000
_cell.length_c   1.000
_cell.angle_alpha   90.00
_cell.angle_beta   90.00
_cell.angle_gamma   90.00
#
_symmetry.space_group_name_H-M   'P 1'
#
loop_
_entity.id
_entity.type
_entity.pdbx_description
1 polymer ?
#
loop_
_entity_poly.entity_id
_entity_poly.type
_entity_poly.pdbx_seq_one_letter_code
_entity_poly.pdbx_strand_id
1 'polypeptide(L)'
;GVAIVGTSNTTTINGAAIYNDGDTLDDNGGIDIGATGSVTFNTGATGIRFNADDDENNTGTITNDGSITVTGGGAGGVSVANDDGAGDDNLTNQGTGTIDVQANNTLNGIDTLTNSSTSATAIQVGSGATLGFATLNSSAGTVTSAGTLDGNVALSGAGTLVQNAGGSVDGTLSTAGSATFDINGTTGDATTEVTGTVSQGSTGSSTFAGDAGGLVTVSAGTLTVDGASAFNDGLSVTGGAAVVDADLSVTGNTLVDTGSLTVNAGDTLTSPVRAGSLGGGGSVTVNGVIDGALDVENTSTFDINAGGSVTGTATHASTGTSTLAGTVGNLNITAAGTVQVDGAAVSNGLSFVDGGGTLAVQAGASYTATGGPVNVGFDAGNTGSGTLSVADTGSVIGNIFVHNAGTVDINGTSGDATTEVTGALVLFATATGNSTVAGDIGGAVTVNAGTLTVDGVSEFQSSLDVNAGSLVVSADLGVTGAAEASGGDVTVDAGATLTTATLTMSGDGALTLNGDLDGDLNITDTNNTVAVTHALNTPGGVTGTVTQNNANSTITTGDAGNTQFGTLVNTLGTVTVNTGTLQLNNASSNAGTMNVNSGTAVILNTADFTNTGTFDLNGQMGNVSLADTFTNDGGVVTLANNLAAQYVQTGAGAQTTIDGNTLVGTGTTGATMAINAGALTIDAGQTLTYGALTLADGATMTVNGSMAALTDTTTNINGAATYNDGSALNDNGSINIGATGSVTFNTGGTGIVFDADQDNNAVGTITSDGAITVNGTGNVSFGTDGDDNFTNQGSATVALLNTSSVSDIDVLTNSSTANGATAGTTAIFLASGTSLGFTTLDSSAGTIVSAGTLDGDVNLTGTAGLDLNDGTITGTLDNQSGTAITLDGTITGAFTQQGAGTQTTVDGTSSFGSTVDVDSGTLTVDADTTVTGATTVDDATLTVNAGDTLTATGNVLAGGSGGAGTVVVDGTIDGDVTAQNTATVTVNGSVDGNLQTQNTASFDINGTSGAAPAEVTGNVTQAGTSALNTLAGDIAGFLQQTGAGTITVDGDAIVTGLVNIDAGTLTVAGGATLDATGAGVDVAAGAFGNVNATGEIDGSTTNAGTFQNDGTMDGVTNSGGFTNTGTTAGVTNSGTFTNNGGTGTVGNSGTFDNNGSTLAFSNTGTLTTSGTITGDLDQTAGSTTADGNATVTGELDIDAAR
;
A
#
# COMPACT_ATOMS: atom_id res chain seq x y z
N GLY A 1 -119.08 -51.09 8.88
CA GLY A 1 -120.24 -50.37 8.31
C GLY A 1 -121.29 -49.96 9.33
N VAL A 2 -120.91 -49.65 10.57
CA VAL A 2 -121.78 -48.93 11.52
C VAL A 2 -121.36 -47.47 11.50
N ALA A 3 -122.30 -46.57 11.20
CA ALA A 3 -122.12 -45.12 11.31
C ALA A 3 -122.71 -44.66 12.65
N ILE A 4 -121.87 -44.21 13.56
CA ILE A 4 -122.28 -43.59 14.82
C ILE A 4 -122.09 -42.08 14.63
N VAL A 5 -123.19 -41.34 14.68
CA VAL A 5 -123.19 -39.88 14.53
C VAL A 5 -123.58 -39.24 15.85
N GLY A 6 -122.65 -38.55 16.50
CA GLY A 6 -122.82 -37.85 17.76
C GLY A 6 -123.33 -36.41 17.56
N THR A 7 -124.39 -36.01 18.28
CA THR A 7 -124.88 -34.62 18.24
C THR A 7 -124.21 -33.79 19.32
N SER A 8 -123.38 -32.80 18.93
CA SER A 8 -122.84 -31.64 19.70
C SER A 8 -122.27 -31.87 21.12
N ASN A 9 -122.16 -33.11 21.60
CA ASN A 9 -121.69 -33.45 22.95
C ASN A 9 -120.50 -34.39 22.83
N THR A 10 -119.47 -34.19 23.66
CA THR A 10 -118.26 -35.00 23.64
C THR A 10 -118.53 -36.50 23.86
N THR A 11 -118.07 -37.36 22.93
CA THR A 11 -118.11 -38.81 23.09
C THR A 11 -117.01 -39.29 24.02
N THR A 12 -117.38 -39.81 25.19
CA THR A 12 -116.41 -40.36 26.16
C THR A 12 -116.33 -41.89 26.09
N ILE A 13 -115.13 -42.42 25.88
CA ILE A 13 -114.80 -43.85 25.84
C ILE A 13 -113.96 -44.21 27.06
N ASN A 14 -114.58 -44.84 28.07
CA ASN A 14 -113.90 -45.25 29.32
C ASN A 14 -113.63 -46.77 29.42
N GLY A 15 -113.95 -47.53 28.37
CA GLY A 15 -113.72 -48.97 28.24
C GLY A 15 -113.23 -49.34 26.84
N ALA A 16 -113.27 -50.63 26.47
CA ALA A 16 -112.80 -51.09 25.17
C ALA A 16 -113.83 -50.85 24.05
N ALA A 17 -113.47 -50.04 23.06
CA ALA A 17 -114.20 -49.83 21.81
C ALA A 17 -113.41 -50.46 20.66
N ILE A 18 -114.10 -51.24 19.81
CA ILE A 18 -113.49 -51.87 18.63
C ILE A 18 -114.27 -51.41 17.41
N TYR A 19 -113.58 -50.81 16.46
CA TYR A 19 -114.11 -50.42 15.15
C TYR A 19 -113.47 -51.30 14.09
N ASN A 20 -114.27 -51.87 13.20
CA ASN A 20 -113.80 -52.73 12.13
C ASN A 20 -113.92 -52.00 10.77
N ASP A 21 -113.28 -52.55 9.74
CA ASP A 21 -113.27 -51.99 8.38
C ASP A 21 -114.66 -51.51 7.90
N GLY A 22 -114.67 -50.30 7.34
CA GLY A 22 -115.85 -49.57 6.89
C GLY A 22 -116.70 -48.98 8.01
N ASP A 23 -116.25 -48.97 9.27
CA ASP A 23 -116.92 -48.25 10.36
C ASP A 23 -116.64 -46.74 10.29
N THR A 24 -117.59 -45.97 10.84
CA THR A 24 -117.59 -44.51 10.83
C THR A 24 -118.04 -44.03 12.20
N LEU A 25 -117.23 -43.24 12.89
CA LEU A 25 -117.65 -42.42 14.02
C LEU A 25 -117.43 -40.97 13.61
N ASP A 26 -118.51 -40.21 13.55
CA ASP A 26 -118.49 -38.77 13.32
C ASP A 26 -119.16 -38.10 14.54
N ASP A 27 -118.43 -37.32 15.30
CA ASP A 27 -118.95 -36.51 16.40
C ASP A 27 -118.79 -35.02 16.07
N ASN A 28 -119.60 -34.15 16.63
CA ASN A 28 -119.45 -32.68 16.53
C ASN A 28 -119.04 -32.06 17.88
N GLY A 29 -118.83 -32.86 18.93
CA GLY A 29 -118.55 -32.40 20.30
C GLY A 29 -117.17 -32.75 20.85
N GLY A 30 -116.29 -33.37 20.05
CA GLY A 30 -115.01 -33.94 20.50
C GLY A 30 -115.10 -35.39 20.98
N ILE A 31 -113.96 -36.08 21.07
CA ILE A 31 -113.89 -37.48 21.52
C ILE A 31 -112.87 -37.63 22.65
N ASP A 32 -113.29 -38.09 23.82
CA ASP A 32 -112.42 -38.31 24.97
C ASP A 32 -112.27 -39.80 25.31
N ILE A 33 -111.09 -40.36 25.10
CA ILE A 33 -110.71 -41.71 25.57
C ILE A 33 -110.07 -41.54 26.94
N GLY A 34 -110.82 -41.88 28.00
CA GLY A 34 -110.35 -41.73 29.38
C GLY A 34 -109.22 -42.70 29.72
N ALA A 35 -108.56 -42.52 30.87
CA ALA A 35 -107.36 -43.28 31.27
C ALA A 35 -107.50 -44.81 31.31
N THR A 36 -108.73 -45.34 31.45
CA THR A 36 -109.03 -46.79 31.38
C THR A 36 -109.65 -47.22 30.04
N GLY A 37 -109.88 -46.26 29.15
CA GLY A 37 -110.45 -46.48 27.83
C GLY A 37 -109.42 -47.06 26.86
N SER A 38 -109.89 -47.89 25.94
CA SER A 38 -109.09 -48.38 24.84
C SER A 38 -109.90 -48.36 23.56
N VAL A 39 -109.31 -47.90 22.47
CA VAL A 39 -109.89 -47.92 21.13
C VAL A 39 -109.01 -48.78 20.25
N THR A 40 -109.59 -49.79 19.62
CA THR A 40 -108.91 -50.65 18.65
C THR A 40 -109.58 -50.53 17.30
N PHE A 41 -108.83 -50.12 16.30
CA PHE A 41 -109.23 -50.04 14.92
C PHE A 41 -108.70 -51.26 14.16
N ASN A 42 -109.58 -52.15 13.70
CA ASN A 42 -109.27 -53.29 12.85
C ASN A 42 -109.52 -52.91 11.38
N THR A 43 -108.49 -52.42 10.70
CA THR A 43 -108.55 -51.94 9.32
C THR A 43 -108.63 -53.09 8.30
N GLY A 44 -109.14 -52.77 7.11
CA GLY A 44 -109.28 -53.68 5.97
C GLY A 44 -109.10 -52.93 4.66
N ALA A 45 -109.89 -53.23 3.63
CA ALA A 45 -109.70 -52.61 2.32
C ALA A 45 -110.39 -51.24 2.17
N THR A 46 -111.37 -50.94 3.02
CA THR A 46 -112.26 -49.77 2.85
C THR A 46 -111.97 -48.62 3.81
N GLY A 47 -111.26 -48.88 4.90
CA GLY A 47 -110.84 -47.89 5.89
C GLY A 47 -111.86 -47.66 6.99
N ILE A 48 -111.45 -46.95 8.04
CA ILE A 48 -112.31 -46.53 9.15
C ILE A 48 -112.25 -45.01 9.23
N ARG A 49 -113.39 -44.36 9.42
CA ARG A 49 -113.41 -42.93 9.73
C ARG A 49 -113.71 -42.72 11.21
N PHE A 50 -112.94 -41.87 11.86
CA PHE A 50 -113.05 -41.54 13.27
C PHE A 50 -112.87 -40.03 13.46
N ASN A 51 -113.90 -39.29 13.08
CA ASN A 51 -113.94 -37.84 13.04
C ASN A 51 -114.59 -37.28 14.32
N ALA A 52 -113.98 -36.25 14.90
CA ALA A 52 -114.46 -35.54 16.09
C ALA A 52 -115.15 -34.20 15.77
N ASP A 53 -115.20 -33.79 14.50
CA ASP A 53 -116.03 -32.67 14.02
C ASP A 53 -116.58 -32.84 12.58
N ASP A 54 -117.88 -33.03 12.41
CA ASP A 54 -118.54 -33.01 11.08
C ASP A 54 -118.94 -31.59 10.61
N ASP A 55 -118.54 -30.52 11.33
CA ASP A 55 -118.83 -29.12 10.93
C ASP A 55 -117.64 -28.42 10.26
N GLU A 56 -117.91 -27.76 9.12
CA GLU A 56 -116.91 -27.09 8.28
C GLU A 56 -116.30 -25.82 8.93
N ASN A 57 -116.61 -25.52 10.21
CA ASN A 57 -116.36 -24.22 10.83
C ASN A 57 -115.41 -24.27 12.04
N ASN A 58 -115.13 -25.46 12.57
CA ASN A 58 -114.49 -25.63 13.86
C ASN A 58 -113.53 -26.84 13.82
N THR A 59 -112.43 -26.77 14.57
CA THR A 59 -111.44 -27.85 14.63
C THR A 59 -111.84 -28.86 15.71
N GLY A 60 -112.05 -30.12 15.35
CA GLY A 60 -112.40 -31.17 16.30
C GLY A 60 -111.24 -31.55 17.21
N THR A 61 -111.58 -32.08 18.39
CA THR A 61 -110.58 -32.48 19.39
C THR A 61 -110.82 -33.90 19.86
N ILE A 62 -109.84 -34.77 19.65
CA ILE A 62 -109.75 -36.10 20.23
C ILE A 62 -108.74 -36.06 21.38
N THR A 63 -109.14 -36.41 22.59
CA THR A 63 -108.24 -36.55 23.75
C THR A 63 -108.06 -38.02 24.08
N ASN A 64 -106.81 -38.51 24.16
CA ASN A 64 -106.47 -39.86 24.56
C ASN A 64 -105.62 -39.86 25.84
N ASP A 65 -106.20 -40.34 26.93
CA ASP A 65 -105.49 -40.64 28.20
C ASP A 65 -105.33 -42.16 28.40
N GLY A 66 -106.01 -42.97 27.57
CA GLY A 66 -106.05 -44.44 27.60
C GLY A 66 -105.17 -45.09 26.52
N SER A 67 -105.74 -45.87 25.59
CA SER A 67 -104.97 -46.42 24.47
C SER A 67 -105.73 -46.36 23.13
N ILE A 68 -105.02 -46.02 22.07
CA ILE A 68 -105.45 -46.20 20.68
C ILE A 68 -104.55 -47.26 20.06
N THR A 69 -105.15 -48.24 19.38
CA THR A 69 -104.43 -49.28 18.65
C THR A 69 -105.02 -49.42 17.25
N VAL A 70 -104.19 -49.38 16.21
CA VAL A 70 -104.59 -49.65 14.83
C VAL A 70 -103.93 -50.95 14.37
N THR A 71 -104.73 -51.90 13.90
CA THR A 71 -104.31 -53.24 13.49
C THR A 71 -105.17 -53.74 12.31
N GLY A 72 -104.89 -54.92 11.76
CA GLY A 72 -105.69 -55.53 10.67
C GLY A 72 -104.97 -55.68 9.33
N GLY A 73 -104.05 -54.77 8.99
CA GLY A 73 -103.10 -54.89 7.87
C GLY A 73 -103.69 -54.70 6.47
N GLY A 74 -104.80 -53.97 6.35
CA GLY A 74 -105.44 -53.65 5.07
C GLY A 74 -105.08 -52.25 4.52
N ALA A 75 -105.27 -52.03 3.21
CA ALA A 75 -104.91 -50.77 2.55
C ALA A 75 -105.80 -49.56 2.91
N GLY A 76 -106.98 -49.79 3.47
CA GLY A 76 -107.86 -48.74 3.96
C GLY A 76 -107.45 -48.34 5.37
N GLY A 77 -106.84 -47.18 5.54
CA GLY A 77 -106.41 -46.67 6.85
C GLY A 77 -107.55 -46.21 7.75
N VAL A 78 -107.18 -45.78 8.96
CA VAL A 78 -108.02 -44.96 9.83
C VAL A 78 -107.81 -43.51 9.45
N SER A 79 -108.89 -42.81 9.12
CA SER A 79 -108.89 -41.37 8.85
C SER A 79 -109.66 -40.64 9.94
N VAL A 80 -109.03 -39.62 10.52
CA VAL A 80 -109.70 -38.67 11.42
C VAL A 80 -110.03 -37.34 10.71
N ALA A 81 -109.97 -37.31 9.38
CA ALA A 81 -110.24 -36.11 8.59
C ALA A 81 -111.72 -35.94 8.25
N ASN A 82 -112.10 -34.71 7.95
CA ASN A 82 -113.44 -34.32 7.47
C ASN A 82 -113.66 -34.77 6.02
N ASP A 83 -114.93 -34.78 5.59
CA ASP A 83 -115.37 -35.31 4.29
C ASP A 83 -114.75 -34.58 3.06
N ASP A 84 -114.10 -33.43 3.25
CA ASP A 84 -113.42 -32.66 2.20
C ASP A 84 -111.94 -33.04 1.99
N GLY A 85 -111.40 -33.93 2.83
CA GLY A 85 -110.02 -34.40 2.74
C GLY A 85 -108.98 -33.38 3.24
N ALA A 86 -109.38 -32.32 3.93
CA ALA A 86 -108.48 -31.48 4.73
C ALA A 86 -108.44 -31.99 6.18
N GLY A 87 -107.24 -32.19 6.72
CA GLY A 87 -107.05 -32.62 8.11
C GLY A 87 -107.26 -31.45 9.05
N ASP A 88 -108.37 -31.44 9.77
CA ASP A 88 -108.78 -30.34 10.66
C ASP A 88 -108.89 -30.77 12.15
N ASP A 89 -108.67 -32.06 12.45
CA ASP A 89 -108.85 -32.63 13.80
C ASP A 89 -107.54 -32.73 14.59
N ASN A 90 -107.57 -32.24 15.82
CA ASN A 90 -106.47 -32.34 16.76
C ASN A 90 -106.58 -33.60 17.61
N LEU A 91 -105.50 -34.37 17.71
CA LEU A 91 -105.41 -35.53 18.60
C LEU A 91 -104.43 -35.20 19.75
N THR A 92 -104.90 -35.24 20.98
CA THR A 92 -104.07 -35.01 22.18
C THR A 92 -103.85 -36.32 22.92
N ASN A 93 -102.65 -36.88 22.86
CA ASN A 93 -102.22 -38.00 23.69
C ASN A 93 -101.59 -37.49 25.00
N GLN A 94 -102.23 -37.74 26.14
CA GLN A 94 -101.85 -37.14 27.43
C GLN A 94 -101.84 -38.16 28.56
N GLY A 95 -101.37 -37.75 29.75
CA GLY A 95 -101.33 -38.58 30.95
C GLY A 95 -100.51 -39.87 30.78
N THR A 96 -101.19 -41.02 30.74
CA THR A 96 -100.55 -42.34 30.45
C THR A 96 -100.90 -42.89 29.06
N GLY A 97 -101.50 -42.05 28.22
CA GLY A 97 -102.01 -42.39 26.91
C GLY A 97 -101.00 -43.06 25.99
N THR A 98 -101.44 -44.09 25.26
CA THR A 98 -100.64 -44.72 24.21
C THR A 98 -101.35 -44.70 22.85
N ILE A 99 -100.59 -44.53 21.78
CA ILE A 99 -101.04 -44.72 20.39
C ILE A 99 -100.14 -45.78 19.76
N ASP A 100 -100.69 -46.92 19.33
CA ASP A 100 -99.97 -48.01 18.68
C ASP A 100 -100.53 -48.26 17.28
N VAL A 101 -99.82 -47.85 16.24
CA VAL A 101 -100.15 -48.15 14.85
C VAL A 101 -99.32 -49.34 14.40
N GLN A 102 -99.91 -50.53 14.38
CA GLN A 102 -99.18 -51.75 14.07
C GLN A 102 -98.80 -51.84 12.59
N ALA A 103 -97.88 -52.75 12.27
CA ALA A 103 -97.27 -52.88 10.94
C ALA A 103 -98.27 -52.87 9.77
N ASN A 104 -97.91 -52.14 8.71
CA ASN A 104 -98.71 -51.97 7.47
C ASN A 104 -100.11 -51.38 7.67
N ASN A 105 -100.34 -50.60 8.73
CA ASN A 105 -101.58 -49.87 8.93
C ASN A 105 -101.35 -48.36 8.84
N THR A 106 -102.41 -47.62 8.53
CA THR A 106 -102.36 -46.16 8.45
C THR A 106 -103.32 -45.56 9.47
N LEU A 107 -102.86 -44.58 10.25
CA LEU A 107 -103.69 -43.63 10.99
C LEU A 107 -103.35 -42.25 10.44
N ASN A 108 -104.28 -41.56 9.79
CA ASN A 108 -104.02 -40.30 9.10
C ASN A 108 -105.18 -39.31 9.27
N GLY A 109 -105.02 -38.08 8.78
CA GLY A 109 -106.01 -37.02 8.84
C GLY A 109 -105.91 -36.14 10.07
N ILE A 110 -104.86 -36.30 10.88
CA ILE A 110 -104.65 -35.49 12.09
C ILE A 110 -104.05 -34.14 11.67
N ASP A 111 -104.56 -33.02 12.16
CA ASP A 111 -103.88 -31.72 12.01
C ASP A 111 -102.72 -31.65 13.02
N THR A 112 -103.02 -31.39 14.30
CA THR A 112 -102.01 -31.39 15.37
C THR A 112 -102.15 -32.62 16.28
N LEU A 113 -101.14 -33.48 16.29
CA LEU A 113 -100.95 -34.52 17.29
C LEU A 113 -100.15 -33.99 18.48
N THR A 114 -100.81 -33.62 19.57
CA THR A 114 -100.11 -33.18 20.80
C THR A 114 -99.84 -34.38 21.70
N ASN A 115 -98.58 -34.71 21.96
CA ASN A 115 -98.19 -35.76 22.89
C ASN A 115 -97.55 -35.19 24.17
N SER A 116 -98.29 -35.25 25.27
CA SER A 116 -97.81 -34.95 26.63
C SER A 116 -97.82 -36.18 27.54
N SER A 117 -98.05 -37.37 26.98
CA SER A 117 -98.04 -38.62 27.73
C SER A 117 -96.68 -38.90 28.36
N THR A 118 -96.71 -39.31 29.62
CA THR A 118 -95.53 -39.71 30.39
C THR A 118 -95.17 -41.19 30.21
N SER A 119 -95.84 -41.89 29.30
CA SER A 119 -95.54 -43.29 28.97
C SER A 119 -94.14 -43.42 28.38
N ALA A 120 -93.45 -44.49 28.77
CA ALA A 120 -92.15 -44.86 28.20
C ALA A 120 -92.22 -45.18 26.71
N THR A 121 -93.41 -45.54 26.20
CA THR A 121 -93.73 -45.72 24.78
C THR A 121 -95.11 -45.10 24.54
N ALA A 122 -95.13 -43.77 24.44
CA ALA A 122 -96.35 -42.99 24.28
C ALA A 122 -96.95 -43.15 22.88
N ILE A 123 -96.10 -43.25 21.86
CA ILE A 123 -96.53 -43.51 20.49
C ILE A 123 -95.62 -44.61 19.95
N GLN A 124 -96.22 -45.65 19.37
CA GLN A 124 -95.53 -46.72 18.68
C GLN A 124 -96.06 -46.86 17.26
N VAL A 125 -95.17 -46.93 16.27
CA VAL A 125 -95.52 -47.13 14.86
C VAL A 125 -94.70 -48.30 14.33
N GLY A 126 -95.38 -49.34 13.87
CA GLY A 126 -94.78 -50.56 13.36
C GLY A 126 -94.21 -50.42 11.94
N SER A 127 -93.44 -51.42 11.50
CA SER A 127 -92.83 -51.41 10.17
C SER A 127 -93.87 -51.36 9.04
N GLY A 128 -93.63 -50.50 8.05
CA GLY A 128 -94.56 -50.24 6.93
C GLY A 128 -95.87 -49.55 7.33
N ALA A 129 -96.04 -49.18 8.60
CA ALA A 129 -97.20 -48.42 9.05
C ALA A 129 -96.99 -46.91 8.84
N THR A 130 -98.08 -46.15 8.74
CA THR A 130 -98.06 -44.69 8.61
C THR A 130 -98.87 -44.06 9.72
N LEU A 131 -98.26 -43.14 10.47
CA LEU A 131 -98.96 -42.21 11.35
C LEU A 131 -98.86 -40.82 10.71
N GLY A 132 -99.95 -40.38 10.10
CA GLY A 132 -100.07 -39.13 9.38
C GLY A 132 -100.68 -38.02 10.22
N PHE A 133 -99.98 -36.90 10.30
CA PHE A 133 -100.36 -35.67 10.97
C PHE A 133 -99.80 -34.45 10.23
N ALA A 134 -100.36 -33.26 10.38
CA ALA A 134 -99.66 -32.05 9.92
C ALA A 134 -98.49 -31.72 10.85
N THR A 135 -98.71 -31.77 12.17
CA THR A 135 -97.66 -31.56 13.19
C THR A 135 -97.83 -32.47 14.41
N LEU A 136 -96.79 -33.21 14.79
CA LEU A 136 -96.66 -33.89 16.07
C LEU A 136 -95.88 -33.00 17.05
N ASN A 137 -96.50 -32.52 18.12
CA ASN A 137 -95.83 -31.80 19.21
C ASN A 137 -95.69 -32.70 20.45
N SER A 138 -94.51 -33.28 20.66
CA SER A 138 -94.25 -34.22 21.76
C SER A 138 -93.38 -33.58 22.85
N SER A 139 -93.98 -33.29 24.01
CA SER A 139 -93.27 -32.64 25.14
C SER A 139 -92.76 -33.63 26.20
N ALA A 140 -93.19 -34.89 26.16
CA ALA A 140 -92.85 -35.94 27.12
C ALA A 140 -93.07 -37.33 26.51
N GLY A 141 -92.44 -38.34 27.12
CA GLY A 141 -92.56 -39.73 26.68
C GLY A 141 -91.79 -40.02 25.39
N THR A 142 -91.74 -41.30 25.03
CA THR A 142 -91.01 -41.75 23.83
C THR A 142 -91.98 -42.06 22.70
N VAL A 143 -91.70 -41.49 21.53
CA VAL A 143 -92.24 -41.91 20.24
C VAL A 143 -91.27 -42.93 19.68
N THR A 144 -91.72 -44.16 19.44
CA THR A 144 -90.89 -45.22 18.86
C THR A 144 -91.48 -45.65 17.53
N SER A 145 -90.79 -45.40 16.42
CA SER A 145 -91.31 -45.72 15.09
C SER A 145 -90.34 -46.59 14.31
N ALA A 146 -90.87 -47.61 13.64
CA ALA A 146 -90.20 -48.35 12.57
C ALA A 146 -90.94 -48.18 11.22
N GLY A 147 -91.92 -47.27 11.17
CA GLY A 147 -92.72 -46.93 9.98
C GLY A 147 -92.62 -45.45 9.65
N THR A 148 -93.55 -44.94 8.84
CA THR A 148 -93.57 -43.53 8.40
C THR A 148 -94.33 -42.67 9.41
N LEU A 149 -93.66 -41.67 9.97
CA LEU A 149 -94.27 -40.51 10.60
C LEU A 149 -94.46 -39.46 9.50
N ASP A 150 -95.66 -39.37 8.96
CA ASP A 150 -95.99 -38.53 7.79
C ASP A 150 -96.47 -37.17 8.30
N GLY A 151 -95.56 -36.19 8.36
CA GLY A 151 -95.81 -34.91 9.03
C GLY A 151 -94.61 -34.29 9.73
N ASN A 152 -94.76 -33.06 10.21
CA ASN A 152 -93.72 -32.38 10.98
C ASN A 152 -93.66 -32.89 12.41
N VAL A 153 -92.51 -33.36 12.88
CA VAL A 153 -92.26 -33.80 14.25
C VAL A 153 -91.51 -32.72 15.03
N ALA A 154 -92.15 -32.16 16.06
CA ALA A 154 -91.57 -31.22 17.01
C ALA A 154 -91.50 -31.85 18.40
N LEU A 155 -90.28 -32.03 18.91
CA LEU A 155 -90.00 -32.56 20.25
C LEU A 155 -89.61 -31.42 21.18
N SER A 156 -90.19 -31.38 22.38
CA SER A 156 -89.88 -30.40 23.41
C SER A 156 -89.79 -31.05 24.80
N GLY A 157 -89.37 -30.29 25.81
CA GLY A 157 -89.32 -30.79 27.20
C GLY A 157 -88.44 -32.03 27.33
N ALA A 158 -89.03 -33.15 27.75
CA ALA A 158 -88.37 -34.46 27.88
C ALA A 158 -88.88 -35.47 26.83
N GLY A 159 -89.45 -34.99 25.72
CA GLY A 159 -89.88 -35.82 24.62
C GLY A 159 -88.69 -36.47 23.91
N THR A 160 -88.86 -37.73 23.52
CA THR A 160 -87.84 -38.48 22.78
C THR A 160 -88.46 -39.12 21.55
N LEU A 161 -87.77 -39.08 20.41
CA LEU A 161 -88.07 -39.92 19.24
C LEU A 161 -86.99 -40.98 19.09
N VAL A 162 -87.39 -42.24 19.00
CA VAL A 162 -86.53 -43.34 18.59
C VAL A 162 -87.07 -43.87 17.27
N GLN A 163 -86.39 -43.54 16.18
CA GLN A 163 -86.73 -44.03 14.85
C GLN A 163 -85.83 -45.25 14.56
N ASN A 164 -86.41 -46.43 14.61
CA ASN A 164 -85.74 -47.68 14.30
C ASN A 164 -85.64 -47.89 12.78
N ALA A 165 -84.74 -48.78 12.37
CA ALA A 165 -84.49 -49.13 10.98
C ALA A 165 -85.77 -49.44 10.18
N GLY A 166 -85.83 -48.90 8.96
CA GLY A 166 -86.95 -49.04 8.02
C GLY A 166 -88.10 -48.04 8.24
N GLY A 167 -87.99 -47.15 9.21
CA GLY A 167 -88.94 -46.05 9.40
C GLY A 167 -88.38 -44.70 8.95
N SER A 168 -89.28 -43.75 8.69
CA SER A 168 -88.94 -42.43 8.14
C SER A 168 -89.86 -41.36 8.75
N VAL A 169 -89.36 -40.13 8.86
CA VAL A 169 -90.14 -38.93 9.10
C VAL A 169 -90.32 -38.23 7.75
N ASP A 170 -91.51 -38.31 7.18
CA ASP A 170 -91.85 -37.60 5.96
C ASP A 170 -92.30 -36.17 6.30
N GLY A 171 -91.33 -35.34 6.69
CA GLY A 171 -91.56 -33.98 7.17
C GLY A 171 -90.38 -33.41 7.93
N THR A 172 -90.57 -32.28 8.61
CA THR A 172 -89.53 -31.65 9.43
C THR A 172 -89.40 -32.32 10.78
N LEU A 173 -88.19 -32.64 11.23
CA LEU A 173 -87.89 -33.09 12.59
C LEU A 173 -87.20 -31.95 13.37
N SER A 174 -87.76 -31.52 14.50
CA SER A 174 -87.19 -30.45 15.33
C SER A 174 -87.17 -30.80 16.82
N THR A 175 -86.16 -30.34 17.54
CA THR A 175 -86.03 -30.50 18.99
C THR A 175 -85.84 -29.16 19.71
N ALA A 176 -86.41 -29.03 20.90
CA ALA A 176 -86.25 -27.88 21.79
C ALA A 176 -86.16 -28.32 23.27
N GLY A 177 -85.62 -27.47 24.14
CA GLY A 177 -85.50 -27.76 25.58
C GLY A 177 -84.46 -28.85 25.86
N SER A 178 -84.85 -29.97 26.48
CA SER A 178 -83.98 -31.14 26.74
C SER A 178 -84.36 -32.38 25.91
N ALA A 179 -85.19 -32.21 24.88
CA ALA A 179 -85.67 -33.30 24.04
C ALA A 179 -84.54 -33.92 23.21
N THR A 180 -84.68 -35.18 22.83
CA THR A 180 -83.66 -35.89 22.03
C THR A 180 -84.31 -36.70 20.92
N PHE A 181 -83.56 -37.00 19.87
CA PHE A 181 -83.92 -38.07 18.94
C PHE A 181 -82.76 -39.03 18.76
N ASP A 182 -83.11 -40.25 18.38
CA ASP A 182 -82.19 -41.32 18.00
C ASP A 182 -82.73 -41.93 16.70
N ILE A 183 -82.10 -41.61 15.57
CA ILE A 183 -82.43 -42.18 14.26
C ILE A 183 -81.43 -43.29 13.98
N ASN A 184 -81.92 -44.54 13.92
CA ASN A 184 -81.14 -45.76 13.72
C ASN A 184 -81.43 -46.35 12.33
N GLY A 185 -80.97 -45.71 11.27
CA GLY A 185 -81.03 -46.19 9.89
C GLY A 185 -80.02 -47.31 9.61
N THR A 186 -80.31 -48.15 8.60
CA THR A 186 -79.36 -49.15 8.10
C THR A 186 -78.70 -48.65 6.84
N THR A 187 -77.37 -48.71 6.80
CA THR A 187 -76.58 -48.20 5.68
C THR A 187 -76.98 -48.86 4.36
N GLY A 188 -77.31 -48.03 3.36
CA GLY A 188 -77.60 -48.46 1.98
C GLY A 188 -79.06 -48.77 1.64
N ASP A 189 -80.03 -48.40 2.49
CA ASP A 189 -81.45 -48.41 2.11
C ASP A 189 -81.80 -47.18 1.25
N ALA A 190 -82.72 -47.33 0.30
CA ALA A 190 -83.10 -46.29 -0.66
C ALA A 190 -84.08 -45.24 -0.09
N THR A 191 -84.25 -45.21 1.23
CA THR A 191 -85.26 -44.41 1.93
C THR A 191 -84.60 -43.31 2.74
N THR A 192 -84.87 -42.05 2.40
CA THR A 192 -84.50 -40.90 3.24
C THR A 192 -85.25 -40.97 4.58
N GLU A 193 -84.51 -41.12 5.68
CA GLU A 193 -85.06 -41.27 7.04
C GLU A 193 -85.71 -39.99 7.56
N VAL A 194 -85.30 -38.82 7.09
CA VAL A 194 -86.05 -37.56 7.27
C VAL A 194 -86.12 -36.79 5.96
N THR A 195 -87.29 -36.71 5.33
CA THR A 195 -87.43 -36.05 4.01
C THR A 195 -87.35 -34.52 4.09
N GLY A 196 -87.74 -33.93 5.21
CA GLY A 196 -87.71 -32.49 5.47
C GLY A 196 -86.47 -32.03 6.25
N THR A 197 -86.57 -30.86 6.89
CA THR A 197 -85.46 -30.28 7.68
C THR A 197 -85.26 -31.01 9.01
N VAL A 198 -84.01 -31.14 9.47
CA VAL A 198 -83.70 -31.63 10.82
C VAL A 198 -83.17 -30.44 11.63
N SER A 199 -83.76 -30.12 12.77
CA SER A 199 -83.38 -28.97 13.59
C SER A 199 -83.13 -29.39 15.03
N GLN A 200 -81.86 -29.55 15.40
CA GLN A 200 -81.39 -29.80 16.75
C GLN A 200 -81.25 -28.47 17.52
N GLY A 201 -82.31 -28.07 18.22
CA GLY A 201 -82.38 -26.85 19.02
C GLY A 201 -82.48 -27.07 20.53
N SER A 202 -82.41 -28.32 20.97
CA SER A 202 -82.38 -28.69 22.39
C SER A 202 -80.95 -28.74 22.93
N THR A 203 -80.78 -28.67 24.26
CA THR A 203 -79.48 -28.94 24.91
C THR A 203 -79.19 -30.43 25.05
N GLY A 204 -80.07 -31.30 24.56
CA GLY A 204 -79.90 -32.75 24.57
C GLY A 204 -78.86 -33.22 23.54
N SER A 205 -78.43 -34.47 23.68
CA SER A 205 -77.59 -35.14 22.70
C SER A 205 -78.47 -36.07 21.88
N SER A 206 -78.49 -35.87 20.56
CA SER A 206 -79.24 -36.69 19.61
C SER A 206 -78.28 -37.45 18.71
N THR A 207 -78.70 -38.63 18.27
CA THR A 207 -77.92 -39.48 17.37
C THR A 207 -78.65 -39.63 16.04
N PHE A 208 -77.90 -39.62 14.93
CA PHE A 208 -78.42 -39.78 13.59
C PHE A 208 -77.59 -40.78 12.79
N ALA A 209 -78.24 -41.80 12.26
CA ALA A 209 -77.69 -42.71 11.27
C ALA A 209 -78.72 -42.84 10.15
N GLY A 210 -78.42 -42.35 8.95
CA GLY A 210 -79.34 -42.36 7.80
C GLY A 210 -79.17 -41.14 6.89
N ASP A 211 -80.12 -40.91 5.99
CA ASP A 211 -80.14 -39.81 5.04
C ASP A 211 -81.18 -38.73 5.42
N ALA A 212 -80.78 -37.46 5.28
CA ALA A 212 -81.65 -36.30 5.46
C ALA A 212 -81.85 -35.56 4.13
N GLY A 213 -83.11 -35.37 3.74
CA GLY A 213 -83.51 -34.72 2.50
C GLY A 213 -83.39 -33.19 2.56
N GLY A 214 -83.74 -32.59 3.70
CA GLY A 214 -83.66 -31.15 3.94
C GLY A 214 -82.43 -30.71 4.75
N LEU A 215 -82.31 -29.40 4.99
CA LEU A 215 -81.21 -28.81 5.75
C LEU A 215 -81.17 -29.36 7.18
N VAL A 216 -79.98 -29.79 7.63
CA VAL A 216 -79.71 -30.17 9.03
C VAL A 216 -79.16 -28.96 9.78
N THR A 217 -79.84 -28.51 10.84
CA THR A 217 -79.46 -27.36 11.65
C THR A 217 -79.18 -27.79 13.09
N VAL A 218 -78.06 -27.36 13.67
CA VAL A 218 -77.66 -27.60 15.05
C VAL A 218 -77.45 -26.26 15.75
N SER A 219 -78.49 -25.77 16.44
CA SER A 219 -78.46 -24.49 17.14
C SER A 219 -78.18 -24.61 18.64
N ALA A 220 -78.32 -25.80 19.24
CA ALA A 220 -77.94 -26.10 20.61
C ALA A 220 -77.70 -27.61 20.81
N GLY A 221 -77.06 -28.01 21.91
CA GLY A 221 -76.82 -29.43 22.24
C GLY A 221 -75.82 -30.10 21.30
N THR A 222 -75.86 -31.43 21.20
CA THR A 222 -74.97 -32.22 20.35
C THR A 222 -75.77 -33.08 19.37
N LEU A 223 -75.38 -33.08 18.11
CA LEU A 223 -75.82 -34.04 17.10
C LEU A 223 -74.65 -34.94 16.73
N THR A 224 -74.72 -36.22 17.07
CA THR A 224 -73.73 -37.23 16.68
C THR A 224 -74.24 -38.01 15.48
N VAL A 225 -73.45 -38.06 14.42
CA VAL A 225 -73.69 -38.92 13.26
C VAL A 225 -72.92 -40.22 13.48
N ASP A 226 -73.62 -41.28 13.88
CA ASP A 226 -73.07 -42.59 14.34
C ASP A 226 -73.29 -43.72 13.32
N GLY A 227 -73.51 -43.34 12.06
CA GLY A 227 -73.66 -44.26 10.94
C GLY A 227 -73.47 -43.54 9.62
N ALA A 228 -73.10 -44.28 8.57
CA ALA A 228 -72.86 -43.67 7.27
C ALA A 228 -74.14 -42.97 6.77
N SER A 229 -74.03 -41.68 6.46
CA SER A 229 -75.19 -40.78 6.31
C SER A 229 -74.99 -39.82 5.13
N ALA A 230 -76.08 -39.39 4.48
CA ALA A 230 -76.06 -38.33 3.48
C ALA A 230 -77.03 -37.17 3.82
N PHE A 231 -76.52 -35.93 3.91
CA PHE A 231 -77.33 -34.72 4.07
C PHE A 231 -77.37 -33.94 2.76
N ASN A 232 -78.52 -33.91 2.10
CA ASN A 232 -78.62 -33.44 0.72
C ASN A 232 -78.60 -31.90 0.61
N ASP A 233 -79.25 -31.19 1.53
CA ASP A 233 -79.39 -29.72 1.45
C ASP A 233 -78.34 -28.94 2.27
N GLY A 234 -77.58 -29.62 3.14
CA GLY A 234 -76.49 -29.01 3.93
C GLY A 234 -76.52 -29.31 5.43
N LEU A 235 -75.49 -28.86 6.13
CA LEU A 235 -75.36 -28.91 7.58
C LEU A 235 -75.04 -27.50 8.09
N SER A 236 -75.79 -26.98 9.08
CA SER A 236 -75.60 -25.64 9.64
C SER A 236 -75.52 -25.69 11.16
N VAL A 237 -74.37 -25.34 11.74
CA VAL A 237 -74.09 -25.38 13.17
C VAL A 237 -73.97 -23.95 13.72
N THR A 238 -75.01 -23.46 14.41
CA THR A 238 -75.14 -22.04 14.82
C THR A 238 -75.20 -21.85 16.34
N GLY A 239 -74.68 -22.80 17.12
CA GLY A 239 -74.58 -22.69 18.58
C GLY A 239 -74.44 -24.00 19.36
N GLY A 240 -74.71 -25.15 18.73
CA GLY A 240 -74.45 -26.48 19.29
C GLY A 240 -73.19 -27.14 18.74
N ALA A 241 -73.09 -28.46 18.88
CA ALA A 241 -71.98 -29.27 18.38
C ALA A 241 -72.47 -30.34 17.40
N ALA A 242 -71.82 -30.47 16.24
CA ALA A 242 -71.99 -31.60 15.33
C ALA A 242 -70.76 -32.51 15.43
N VAL A 243 -70.97 -33.80 15.66
CA VAL A 243 -69.90 -34.82 15.75
C VAL A 243 -70.12 -35.82 14.64
N VAL A 244 -69.15 -35.96 13.74
CA VAL A 244 -69.11 -36.95 12.67
C VAL A 244 -68.31 -38.14 13.21
N ASP A 245 -69.01 -39.20 13.62
CA ASP A 245 -68.48 -40.46 14.19
C ASP A 245 -68.68 -41.66 13.24
N ALA A 246 -68.95 -41.35 11.97
CA ALA A 246 -69.06 -42.24 10.82
C ALA A 246 -69.01 -41.40 9.52
N ASP A 247 -68.80 -42.03 8.36
CA ASP A 247 -68.74 -41.31 7.08
C ASP A 247 -70.01 -40.49 6.78
N LEU A 248 -69.85 -39.18 6.60
CA LEU A 248 -70.94 -38.25 6.29
C LEU A 248 -70.71 -37.57 4.95
N SER A 249 -71.66 -37.70 4.02
CA SER A 249 -71.67 -36.94 2.78
C SER A 249 -72.64 -35.77 2.88
N VAL A 250 -72.18 -34.55 2.62
CA VAL A 250 -73.04 -33.37 2.55
C VAL A 250 -72.95 -32.79 1.15
N THR A 251 -74.06 -32.79 0.40
CA THR A 251 -74.06 -32.28 -0.98
C THR A 251 -74.04 -30.74 -1.03
N GLY A 252 -74.57 -30.09 0.03
CA GLY A 252 -74.45 -28.65 0.27
C GLY A 252 -73.17 -28.25 1.02
N ASN A 253 -73.14 -27.01 1.52
CA ASN A 253 -72.06 -26.56 2.40
C ASN A 253 -72.32 -27.00 3.84
N THR A 254 -71.26 -27.32 4.57
CA THR A 254 -71.29 -27.41 6.03
C THR A 254 -70.91 -26.04 6.61
N LEU A 255 -71.86 -25.33 7.20
CA LEU A 255 -71.65 -24.03 7.83
C LEU A 255 -71.47 -24.19 9.34
N VAL A 256 -70.42 -23.59 9.92
CA VAL A 256 -70.14 -23.63 11.35
C VAL A 256 -69.96 -22.20 11.88
N ASP A 257 -70.99 -21.59 12.44
CA ASP A 257 -70.94 -20.16 12.77
C ASP A 257 -70.51 -19.86 14.21
N THR A 258 -71.30 -20.21 15.22
CA THR A 258 -70.96 -20.01 16.65
C THR A 258 -70.87 -21.32 17.43
N GLY A 259 -71.08 -22.45 16.76
CA GLY A 259 -70.97 -23.80 17.34
C GLY A 259 -69.67 -24.51 16.96
N SER A 260 -69.64 -25.83 17.15
CA SER A 260 -68.47 -26.66 16.86
C SER A 260 -68.78 -27.83 15.93
N LEU A 261 -67.85 -28.16 15.04
CA LEU A 261 -67.87 -29.38 14.23
C LEU A 261 -66.65 -30.23 14.57
N THR A 262 -66.86 -31.50 14.88
CA THR A 262 -65.78 -32.47 15.11
C THR A 262 -65.90 -33.62 14.11
N VAL A 263 -64.83 -33.93 13.38
CA VAL A 263 -64.71 -35.15 12.58
C VAL A 263 -63.78 -36.12 13.30
N ASN A 264 -64.31 -37.27 13.74
CA ASN A 264 -63.57 -38.24 14.54
C ASN A 264 -62.57 -39.05 13.69
N ALA A 265 -61.60 -39.66 14.37
CA ALA A 265 -60.50 -40.37 13.73
C ALA A 265 -61.00 -41.65 13.03
N GLY A 266 -60.70 -41.79 11.74
CA GLY A 266 -61.14 -42.91 10.92
C GLY A 266 -62.35 -42.60 10.03
N ASP A 267 -63.01 -41.45 10.25
CA ASP A 267 -64.23 -41.06 9.55
C ASP A 267 -64.00 -39.94 8.53
N THR A 268 -64.84 -39.89 7.51
CA THR A 268 -64.77 -38.89 6.44
C THR A 268 -66.02 -38.01 6.39
N LEU A 269 -65.83 -36.69 6.47
CA LEU A 269 -66.83 -35.70 6.06
C LEU A 269 -66.54 -35.28 4.61
N THR A 270 -67.39 -35.69 3.68
CA THR A 270 -67.33 -35.22 2.29
C THR A 270 -68.19 -33.96 2.14
N SER A 271 -67.59 -32.79 2.31
CA SER A 271 -68.26 -31.48 2.25
C SER A 271 -67.26 -30.34 2.16
N PRO A 272 -67.54 -29.25 1.43
CA PRO A 272 -66.95 -27.95 1.73
C PRO A 272 -67.42 -27.48 3.12
N VAL A 273 -66.50 -27.11 3.99
CA VAL A 273 -66.77 -26.59 5.34
C VAL A 273 -66.45 -25.11 5.39
N ARG A 274 -67.38 -24.29 5.86
CA ARG A 274 -67.23 -22.84 6.04
C ARG A 274 -67.53 -22.44 7.48
N ALA A 275 -66.51 -22.05 8.23
CA ALA A 275 -66.65 -21.60 9.61
C ALA A 275 -66.66 -20.06 9.71
N GLY A 276 -67.57 -19.50 10.52
CA GLY A 276 -67.64 -18.05 10.80
C GLY A 276 -68.23 -17.17 9.71
N SER A 277 -68.76 -17.73 8.63
CA SER A 277 -69.25 -16.97 7.46
C SER A 277 -70.44 -16.02 7.74
N LEU A 278 -71.08 -16.10 8.92
CA LEU A 278 -72.14 -15.18 9.34
C LEU A 278 -71.69 -14.21 10.46
N GLY A 279 -70.41 -14.21 10.81
CA GLY A 279 -69.82 -13.32 11.82
C GLY A 279 -69.61 -13.95 13.21
N GLY A 280 -69.84 -15.27 13.36
CA GLY A 280 -69.58 -16.01 14.59
C GLY A 280 -68.12 -16.45 14.80
N GLY A 281 -67.85 -17.06 15.96
CA GLY A 281 -66.55 -17.60 16.37
C GLY A 281 -66.59 -19.12 16.56
N GLY A 282 -67.00 -19.83 15.53
CA GLY A 282 -67.15 -21.29 15.53
C GLY A 282 -65.81 -22.01 15.48
N SER A 283 -65.82 -23.31 15.78
CA SER A 283 -64.61 -24.12 15.84
C SER A 283 -64.77 -25.43 15.05
N VAL A 284 -63.77 -25.79 14.26
CA VAL A 284 -63.74 -27.04 13.49
C VAL A 284 -62.57 -27.90 13.95
N THR A 285 -62.83 -29.06 14.55
CA THR A 285 -61.80 -30.03 14.96
C THR A 285 -61.77 -31.19 13.98
N VAL A 286 -60.60 -31.50 13.42
CA VAL A 286 -60.40 -32.56 12.42
C VAL A 286 -59.44 -33.60 12.96
N ASN A 287 -59.97 -34.75 13.37
CA ASN A 287 -59.20 -35.94 13.73
C ASN A 287 -59.22 -37.01 12.61
N GLY A 288 -60.25 -36.99 11.74
CA GLY A 288 -60.40 -37.84 10.58
C GLY A 288 -60.09 -37.12 9.26
N VAL A 289 -60.99 -37.21 8.29
CA VAL A 289 -60.81 -36.60 6.96
C VAL A 289 -61.96 -35.64 6.64
N ILE A 290 -61.65 -34.41 6.27
CA ILE A 290 -62.56 -33.57 5.48
C ILE A 290 -62.16 -33.72 4.01
N ASP A 291 -63.01 -34.39 3.23
CA ASP A 291 -62.85 -34.46 1.77
C ASP A 291 -63.53 -33.24 1.13
N GLY A 292 -62.81 -32.13 1.06
CA GLY A 292 -63.33 -30.83 0.65
C GLY A 292 -62.44 -29.66 1.07
N ALA A 293 -62.91 -28.43 0.79
CA ALA A 293 -62.26 -27.21 1.27
C ALA A 293 -62.70 -26.89 2.72
N LEU A 294 -61.83 -26.25 3.49
CA LEU A 294 -62.11 -25.75 4.84
C LEU A 294 -61.81 -24.25 4.87
N ASP A 295 -62.83 -23.41 4.82
CA ASP A 295 -62.68 -21.95 4.91
C ASP A 295 -63.10 -21.47 6.31
N VAL A 296 -62.21 -20.79 7.02
CA VAL A 296 -62.45 -20.26 8.37
C VAL A 296 -62.32 -18.74 8.33
N GLU A 297 -63.41 -18.03 8.65
CA GLU A 297 -63.53 -16.58 8.56
C GLU A 297 -63.71 -15.93 9.96
N ASN A 298 -63.51 -14.61 10.04
CA ASN A 298 -63.79 -13.77 11.22
C ASN A 298 -63.01 -14.14 12.49
N THR A 299 -63.66 -14.68 13.53
CA THR A 299 -63.01 -15.10 14.79
C THR A 299 -62.99 -16.61 14.96
N SER A 300 -63.43 -17.36 13.96
CA SER A 300 -63.51 -18.82 14.00
C SER A 300 -62.13 -19.47 13.96
N THR A 301 -62.05 -20.72 14.42
CA THR A 301 -60.79 -21.48 14.46
C THR A 301 -60.95 -22.86 13.84
N PHE A 302 -59.84 -23.45 13.42
CA PHE A 302 -59.75 -24.88 13.18
C PHE A 302 -58.62 -25.49 14.02
N ASP A 303 -58.80 -26.75 14.39
CA ASP A 303 -57.78 -27.60 15.00
C ASP A 303 -57.68 -28.88 14.17
N ILE A 304 -56.68 -28.95 13.29
CA ILE A 304 -56.40 -30.17 12.51
C ILE A 304 -55.33 -30.95 13.27
N ASN A 305 -55.77 -31.97 13.99
CA ASN A 305 -54.91 -32.75 14.88
C ASN A 305 -54.04 -33.75 14.11
N ALA A 306 -53.08 -34.35 14.81
CA ALA A 306 -52.21 -35.38 14.24
C ALA A 306 -53.02 -36.57 13.70
N GLY A 307 -52.80 -36.92 12.44
CA GLY A 307 -53.59 -37.93 11.71
C GLY A 307 -54.84 -37.39 11.01
N GLY A 308 -55.26 -36.17 11.33
CA GLY A 308 -56.32 -35.45 10.64
C GLY A 308 -55.88 -34.97 9.26
N SER A 309 -56.83 -34.90 8.32
CA SER A 309 -56.57 -34.49 6.94
C SER A 309 -57.68 -33.63 6.35
N VAL A 310 -57.30 -32.59 5.60
CA VAL A 310 -58.20 -31.83 4.70
C VAL A 310 -57.66 -31.99 3.29
N THR A 311 -58.39 -32.68 2.41
CA THR A 311 -57.89 -32.98 1.05
C THR A 311 -57.84 -31.74 0.14
N GLY A 312 -58.70 -30.75 0.40
CA GLY A 312 -58.79 -29.50 -0.34
C GLY A 312 -57.92 -28.38 0.23
N THR A 313 -58.27 -27.13 -0.10
CA THR A 313 -57.61 -25.95 0.45
C THR A 313 -58.19 -25.61 1.81
N ALA A 314 -57.33 -25.44 2.81
CA ALA A 314 -57.67 -24.86 4.10
C ALA A 314 -57.35 -23.37 4.07
N THR A 315 -58.37 -22.52 4.16
CA THR A 315 -58.23 -21.05 4.15
C THR A 315 -58.49 -20.50 5.55
N HIS A 316 -57.50 -19.82 6.13
CA HIS A 316 -57.59 -19.10 7.40
C HIS A 316 -57.76 -17.60 7.15
N ALA A 317 -58.99 -17.16 6.96
CA ALA A 317 -59.43 -15.77 6.85
C ALA A 317 -59.90 -15.19 8.19
N SER A 318 -59.38 -15.72 9.30
CA SER A 318 -59.80 -15.39 10.66
C SER A 318 -58.70 -14.65 11.42
N THR A 319 -59.09 -13.79 12.37
CA THR A 319 -58.20 -13.19 13.37
C THR A 319 -57.96 -14.11 14.57
N GLY A 320 -58.63 -15.26 14.62
CA GLY A 320 -58.43 -16.30 15.63
C GLY A 320 -57.13 -17.08 15.44
N THR A 321 -56.78 -17.87 16.45
CA THR A 321 -55.64 -18.79 16.41
C THR A 321 -56.14 -20.20 16.10
N SER A 322 -55.69 -20.77 14.99
CA SER A 322 -55.96 -22.16 14.60
C SER A 322 -54.71 -23.03 14.82
N THR A 323 -54.89 -24.34 15.04
CA THR A 323 -53.78 -25.29 15.19
C THR A 323 -53.71 -26.29 14.03
N LEU A 324 -52.49 -26.68 13.66
CA LEU A 324 -52.21 -27.59 12.55
C LEU A 324 -51.09 -28.59 12.89
N ALA A 325 -51.46 -29.85 13.10
CA ALA A 325 -50.57 -31.00 13.26
C ALA A 325 -50.84 -32.13 12.24
N GLY A 326 -51.70 -31.90 11.25
CA GLY A 326 -52.11 -32.88 10.25
C GLY A 326 -51.77 -32.49 8.80
N THR A 327 -52.44 -33.14 7.85
CA THR A 327 -52.21 -32.91 6.41
C THR A 327 -53.29 -32.01 5.83
N VAL A 328 -52.90 -31.05 5.00
CA VAL A 328 -53.83 -30.23 4.20
C VAL A 328 -53.44 -30.25 2.73
N GLY A 329 -54.39 -30.09 1.82
CA GLY A 329 -54.10 -29.95 0.39
C GLY A 329 -53.26 -28.68 0.15
N ASN A 330 -53.85 -27.50 0.29
CA ASN A 330 -53.12 -26.23 0.32
C ASN A 330 -53.50 -25.46 1.59
N LEU A 331 -52.59 -24.67 2.14
CA LEU A 331 -52.89 -23.76 3.23
C LEU A 331 -52.86 -22.31 2.73
N ASN A 332 -53.95 -21.58 2.93
CA ASN A 332 -54.05 -20.16 2.64
C ASN A 332 -54.27 -19.38 3.94
N ILE A 333 -53.50 -18.33 4.23
CA ILE A 333 -53.67 -17.50 5.45
C ILE A 333 -53.92 -16.05 5.05
N THR A 334 -55.12 -15.53 5.32
CA THR A 334 -55.70 -14.42 4.57
C THR A 334 -56.23 -13.27 5.44
N ALA A 335 -55.93 -13.30 6.73
CA ALA A 335 -56.25 -12.27 7.71
C ALA A 335 -55.19 -12.27 8.82
N ALA A 336 -55.18 -11.24 9.67
CA ALA A 336 -54.18 -11.03 10.73
C ALA A 336 -54.14 -12.09 11.86
N GLY A 337 -54.81 -13.23 11.70
CA GLY A 337 -54.75 -14.33 12.66
C GLY A 337 -53.52 -15.20 12.49
N THR A 338 -53.41 -16.18 13.39
CA THR A 338 -52.26 -17.09 13.47
C THR A 338 -52.68 -18.52 13.21
N VAL A 339 -51.95 -19.23 12.35
CA VAL A 339 -51.98 -20.69 12.30
C VAL A 339 -50.74 -21.20 13.04
N GLN A 340 -50.94 -21.93 14.13
CA GLN A 340 -49.86 -22.54 14.92
C GLN A 340 -49.64 -23.98 14.46
N VAL A 341 -48.41 -24.30 14.05
CA VAL A 341 -47.99 -25.68 13.79
C VAL A 341 -47.36 -26.22 15.06
N ASP A 342 -48.06 -27.13 15.74
CA ASP A 342 -47.70 -27.71 17.05
C ASP A 342 -47.26 -29.19 16.96
N GLY A 343 -47.21 -29.73 15.73
CA GLY A 343 -46.76 -31.08 15.42
C GLY A 343 -46.17 -31.19 14.02
N ALA A 344 -46.28 -32.36 13.39
CA ALA A 344 -45.81 -32.58 12.01
C ALA A 344 -46.93 -32.24 11.02
N ALA A 345 -46.89 -31.03 10.47
CA ALA A 345 -47.83 -30.55 9.47
C ALA A 345 -47.30 -30.73 8.05
N VAL A 346 -48.19 -31.10 7.13
CA VAL A 346 -47.86 -31.28 5.70
C VAL A 346 -48.86 -30.54 4.83
N SER A 347 -48.37 -29.80 3.83
CA SER A 347 -49.19 -29.22 2.77
C SER A 347 -48.61 -29.48 1.38
N ASN A 348 -49.40 -29.36 0.32
CA ASN A 348 -48.89 -29.24 -1.05
C ASN A 348 -48.35 -27.83 -1.32
N GLY A 349 -48.75 -26.82 -0.56
CA GLY A 349 -48.23 -25.45 -0.66
C GLY A 349 -48.83 -24.51 0.39
N LEU A 350 -48.07 -23.45 0.71
CA LEU A 350 -48.51 -22.33 1.53
C LEU A 350 -48.60 -21.07 0.69
N SER A 351 -49.70 -20.32 0.82
CA SER A 351 -49.79 -18.95 0.37
C SER A 351 -50.44 -18.07 1.42
N PHE A 352 -49.83 -16.95 1.79
CA PHE A 352 -50.57 -15.90 2.49
C PHE A 352 -51.50 -15.19 1.47
N VAL A 353 -52.73 -14.77 1.82
CA VAL A 353 -53.72 -14.09 0.93
C VAL A 353 -54.32 -12.82 1.59
N ASP A 354 -53.65 -11.67 1.54
CA ASP A 354 -54.08 -10.37 2.12
C ASP A 354 -54.15 -10.33 3.66
N GLY A 355 -53.87 -9.17 4.27
CA GLY A 355 -54.26 -8.88 5.66
C GLY A 355 -53.34 -9.21 6.86
N GLY A 356 -52.05 -9.55 6.73
CA GLY A 356 -51.15 -9.54 7.90
C GLY A 356 -51.00 -10.84 8.70
N GLY A 357 -51.42 -11.98 8.15
CA GLY A 357 -51.46 -13.25 8.90
C GLY A 357 -50.10 -13.88 9.20
N THR A 358 -50.09 -14.76 10.21
CA THR A 358 -48.87 -15.44 10.69
C THR A 358 -49.01 -16.95 10.59
N LEU A 359 -48.01 -17.62 10.00
CA LEU A 359 -47.77 -19.05 10.25
C LEU A 359 -46.68 -19.16 11.31
N ALA A 360 -46.99 -19.76 12.45
CA ALA A 360 -46.05 -19.93 13.56
C ALA A 360 -45.72 -21.42 13.74
N VAL A 361 -44.51 -21.83 13.36
CA VAL A 361 -44.01 -23.19 13.59
C VAL A 361 -43.39 -23.25 14.98
N GLN A 362 -44.01 -24.02 15.88
CA GLN A 362 -43.61 -24.08 17.28
C GLN A 362 -42.38 -24.98 17.48
N ALA A 363 -41.76 -24.85 18.65
CA ALA A 363 -40.60 -25.66 19.03
C ALA A 363 -40.90 -27.16 18.95
N GLY A 364 -40.01 -27.93 18.31
CA GLY A 364 -40.16 -29.37 18.08
C GLY A 364 -41.22 -29.75 17.04
N ALA A 365 -41.90 -28.78 16.41
CA ALA A 365 -42.85 -28.99 15.34
C ALA A 365 -42.17 -28.90 13.96
N SER A 366 -42.80 -29.44 12.92
CA SER A 366 -42.29 -29.34 11.55
C SER A 366 -43.39 -29.03 10.55
N TYR A 367 -43.08 -28.14 9.60
CA TYR A 367 -43.97 -27.82 8.49
C TYR A 367 -43.30 -28.23 7.17
N THR A 368 -43.91 -29.18 6.46
CA THR A 368 -43.40 -29.67 5.17
C THR A 368 -44.28 -29.19 4.03
N ALA A 369 -43.71 -28.44 3.07
CA ALA A 369 -44.38 -28.04 1.83
C ALA A 369 -43.92 -28.94 0.68
N THR A 370 -44.77 -29.87 0.23
CA THR A 370 -44.39 -30.97 -0.68
C THR A 370 -44.62 -30.69 -2.17
N GLY A 371 -45.48 -29.72 -2.51
CA GLY A 371 -45.89 -29.43 -3.90
C GLY A 371 -45.44 -28.08 -4.45
N GLY A 372 -44.72 -27.27 -3.67
CA GLY A 372 -44.25 -25.94 -4.06
C GLY A 372 -43.57 -25.18 -2.92
N PRO A 373 -43.01 -23.99 -3.18
CA PRO A 373 -42.38 -23.16 -2.16
C PRO A 373 -43.41 -22.62 -1.17
N VAL A 374 -42.92 -22.27 0.02
CA VAL A 374 -43.61 -21.47 1.03
C VAL A 374 -43.52 -20.01 0.59
N ASN A 375 -44.60 -19.49 -0.01
CA ASN A 375 -44.64 -18.10 -0.49
C ASN A 375 -45.15 -17.17 0.62
N VAL A 376 -44.26 -16.32 1.15
CA VAL A 376 -44.51 -15.30 2.17
C VAL A 376 -44.67 -13.94 1.49
N GLY A 377 -45.91 -13.49 1.26
CA GLY A 377 -46.24 -12.26 0.50
C GLY A 377 -46.61 -12.50 -0.98
N PHE A 378 -47.15 -11.49 -1.69
CA PHE A 378 -47.70 -11.62 -3.06
C PHE A 378 -46.74 -11.28 -4.22
N ASP A 379 -47.00 -11.90 -5.37
CA ASP A 379 -46.49 -11.46 -6.67
C ASP A 379 -47.37 -10.32 -7.26
N ALA A 380 -46.71 -9.26 -7.72
CA ALA A 380 -47.20 -8.09 -8.48
C ALA A 380 -48.62 -7.53 -8.18
N GLY A 381 -48.76 -6.64 -7.18
CA GLY A 381 -49.83 -5.61 -7.20
C GLY A 381 -50.50 -5.17 -5.87
N ASN A 382 -50.26 -5.81 -4.73
CA ASN A 382 -50.94 -5.52 -3.45
C ASN A 382 -49.96 -5.39 -2.26
N THR A 383 -50.33 -4.59 -1.24
CA THR A 383 -49.43 -4.13 -0.15
C THR A 383 -49.52 -4.91 1.18
N GLY A 384 -50.14 -6.10 1.19
CA GLY A 384 -50.30 -6.89 2.42
C GLY A 384 -48.98 -7.45 2.97
N SER A 385 -48.79 -7.43 4.29
CA SER A 385 -47.70 -8.11 5.01
C SER A 385 -48.12 -9.53 5.40
N GLY A 386 -47.18 -10.46 5.50
CA GLY A 386 -47.41 -11.80 6.04
C GLY A 386 -46.15 -12.27 6.74
N THR A 387 -46.29 -12.98 7.86
CA THR A 387 -45.16 -13.39 8.69
C THR A 387 -45.06 -14.92 8.76
N LEU A 388 -43.90 -15.45 8.41
CA LEU A 388 -43.53 -16.82 8.78
C LEU A 388 -42.63 -16.72 10.02
N SER A 389 -43.08 -17.29 11.13
CA SER A 389 -42.28 -17.38 12.36
C SER A 389 -41.93 -18.84 12.62
N VAL A 390 -40.65 -19.13 12.83
CA VAL A 390 -40.13 -20.47 13.18
C VAL A 390 -39.47 -20.36 14.54
N ALA A 391 -40.00 -21.05 15.53
CA ALA A 391 -39.42 -21.09 16.88
C ALA A 391 -38.22 -22.06 16.95
N ASP A 392 -37.46 -21.96 18.04
CA ASP A 392 -36.24 -22.74 18.29
C ASP A 392 -36.54 -24.23 18.27
N THR A 393 -35.72 -25.03 17.56
CA THR A 393 -35.95 -26.45 17.22
C THR A 393 -37.17 -26.75 16.34
N GLY A 394 -37.90 -25.74 15.88
CA GLY A 394 -38.93 -25.85 14.85
C GLY A 394 -38.30 -25.93 13.45
N SER A 395 -38.93 -26.64 12.51
CA SER A 395 -38.34 -26.83 11.18
C SER A 395 -39.34 -26.63 10.04
N VAL A 396 -38.90 -25.91 9.00
CA VAL A 396 -39.58 -25.78 7.72
C VAL A 396 -38.82 -26.59 6.67
N ILE A 397 -39.53 -27.54 6.05
CA ILE A 397 -39.00 -28.41 5.00
C ILE A 397 -39.58 -27.95 3.67
N GLY A 398 -38.77 -27.20 2.91
CA GLY A 398 -39.14 -26.61 1.63
C GLY A 398 -38.45 -25.26 1.39
N ASN A 399 -38.54 -24.74 0.16
CA ASN A 399 -38.03 -23.41 -0.18
C ASN A 399 -38.97 -22.32 0.36
N ILE A 400 -38.42 -21.24 0.92
CA ILE A 400 -39.16 -20.08 1.42
C ILE A 400 -38.90 -18.89 0.49
N PHE A 401 -39.97 -18.35 -0.08
CA PHE A 401 -39.95 -17.25 -1.04
C PHE A 401 -40.65 -16.03 -0.45
N VAL A 402 -39.93 -14.93 -0.25
CA VAL A 402 -40.42 -13.71 0.39
C VAL A 402 -40.63 -12.62 -0.66
N HIS A 403 -41.84 -12.04 -0.68
CA HIS A 403 -42.25 -10.99 -1.61
C HIS A 403 -42.86 -9.78 -0.88
N ASN A 404 -42.78 -8.57 -1.45
CA ASN A 404 -43.35 -7.33 -0.89
C ASN A 404 -43.03 -7.14 0.61
N ALA A 405 -44.01 -6.76 1.42
CA ALA A 405 -43.87 -6.57 2.86
C ALA A 405 -43.90 -7.89 3.67
N GLY A 406 -43.66 -9.04 3.04
CA GLY A 406 -43.49 -10.31 3.75
C GLY A 406 -42.24 -10.30 4.62
N THR A 407 -42.30 -10.96 5.77
CA THR A 407 -41.18 -11.09 6.70
C THR A 407 -41.05 -12.53 7.17
N VAL A 408 -39.81 -13.01 7.28
CA VAL A 408 -39.48 -14.29 7.89
C VAL A 408 -38.76 -14.01 9.19
N ASP A 409 -39.17 -14.65 10.28
CA ASP A 409 -38.56 -14.55 11.60
C ASP A 409 -38.22 -15.95 12.09
N ILE A 410 -36.95 -16.32 11.99
CA ILE A 410 -36.44 -17.63 12.45
C ILE A 410 -35.72 -17.38 13.77
N ASN A 411 -36.25 -17.93 14.85
CA ASN A 411 -35.75 -17.76 16.21
C ASN A 411 -35.30 -19.10 16.77
N GLY A 412 -34.14 -19.57 16.35
CA GLY A 412 -33.46 -20.78 16.79
C GLY A 412 -32.06 -20.54 17.36
N THR A 413 -31.28 -21.61 17.46
CA THR A 413 -29.93 -21.58 18.03
C THR A 413 -28.98 -22.40 17.17
N SER A 414 -27.94 -21.75 16.62
CA SER A 414 -26.94 -22.42 15.76
C SER A 414 -26.42 -23.71 16.36
N GLY A 415 -26.23 -24.74 15.53
CA GLY A 415 -25.60 -25.98 15.95
C GLY A 415 -26.48 -26.85 16.86
N ASP A 416 -27.76 -26.54 16.96
CA ASP A 416 -28.75 -27.51 17.43
C ASP A 416 -28.83 -28.72 16.46
N ALA A 417 -29.57 -29.77 16.83
CA ALA A 417 -29.66 -30.96 15.99
C ALA A 417 -30.56 -30.79 14.75
N THR A 418 -31.18 -29.62 14.57
CA THR A 418 -32.34 -29.37 13.73
C THR A 418 -32.18 -28.11 12.89
N THR A 419 -31.73 -28.26 11.64
CA THR A 419 -31.79 -27.17 10.66
C THR A 419 -33.22 -26.64 10.52
N GLU A 420 -33.41 -25.37 10.87
CA GLU A 420 -34.70 -24.70 10.98
C GLU A 420 -35.32 -24.47 9.61
N VAL A 421 -34.49 -24.26 8.57
CA VAL A 421 -34.94 -24.22 7.17
C VAL A 421 -34.04 -25.11 6.31
N THR A 422 -34.56 -26.22 5.82
CA THR A 422 -33.77 -27.13 4.97
C THR A 422 -33.71 -26.73 3.50
N GLY A 423 -34.67 -25.95 3.01
CA GLY A 423 -34.70 -25.44 1.62
C GLY A 423 -34.04 -24.07 1.46
N ALA A 424 -34.15 -23.50 0.26
CA ALA A 424 -33.61 -22.17 -0.03
C ALA A 424 -34.46 -21.05 0.58
N LEU A 425 -33.84 -19.98 1.05
CA LEU A 425 -34.49 -18.73 1.46
C LEU A 425 -34.23 -17.66 0.41
N VAL A 426 -35.27 -17.17 -0.26
CA VAL A 426 -35.14 -16.16 -1.32
C VAL A 426 -36.00 -14.95 -0.99
N LEU A 427 -35.38 -13.80 -0.74
CA LEU A 427 -36.04 -12.49 -0.73
C LEU A 427 -36.03 -11.97 -2.16
N PHE A 428 -37.20 -11.88 -2.80
CA PHE A 428 -37.32 -11.40 -4.18
C PHE A 428 -37.16 -9.88 -4.28
N ALA A 429 -36.91 -9.39 -5.49
CA ALA A 429 -36.69 -7.95 -5.78
C ALA A 429 -37.83 -7.02 -5.31
N THR A 430 -39.03 -7.58 -5.13
CA THR A 430 -40.19 -6.84 -4.61
C THR A 430 -40.18 -6.71 -3.08
N ALA A 431 -39.33 -7.44 -2.37
CA ALA A 431 -39.34 -7.49 -0.91
C ALA A 431 -38.95 -6.13 -0.29
N THR A 432 -39.73 -5.68 0.68
CA THR A 432 -39.52 -4.45 1.46
C THR A 432 -39.56 -4.70 2.96
N GLY A 433 -39.89 -5.91 3.41
CA GLY A 433 -39.90 -6.31 4.82
C GLY A 433 -38.49 -6.60 5.34
N ASN A 434 -38.33 -6.52 6.66
CA ASN A 434 -37.13 -6.96 7.37
C ASN A 434 -37.34 -8.39 7.84
N SER A 435 -36.53 -9.32 7.36
CA SER A 435 -36.51 -10.71 7.84
C SER A 435 -35.37 -10.89 8.84
N THR A 436 -35.60 -11.66 9.90
CA THR A 436 -34.65 -11.96 10.97
C THR A 436 -34.34 -13.45 11.01
N VAL A 437 -33.07 -13.79 11.23
CA VAL A 437 -32.61 -15.17 11.35
C VAL A 437 -31.64 -15.29 12.52
N ALA A 438 -31.99 -16.17 13.45
CA ALA A 438 -31.14 -16.68 14.49
C ALA A 438 -31.19 -18.21 14.38
N GLY A 439 -30.50 -18.85 13.44
CA GLY A 439 -30.63 -20.30 13.21
C GLY A 439 -30.07 -20.75 11.87
N ASP A 440 -29.97 -22.06 11.66
CA ASP A 440 -29.28 -22.66 10.52
C ASP A 440 -30.20 -22.79 9.29
N ILE A 441 -29.65 -22.42 8.13
CA ILE A 441 -30.32 -22.58 6.82
C ILE A 441 -29.52 -23.58 5.97
N GLY A 442 -30.15 -24.68 5.60
CA GLY A 442 -29.55 -25.75 4.80
C GLY A 442 -29.44 -25.43 3.31
N GLY A 443 -30.37 -24.64 2.77
CA GLY A 443 -30.39 -24.26 1.35
C GLY A 443 -29.68 -22.93 1.04
N ALA A 444 -29.72 -22.53 -0.23
CA ALA A 444 -29.16 -21.26 -0.66
C ALA A 444 -29.96 -20.07 -0.11
N VAL A 445 -29.25 -19.02 0.32
CA VAL A 445 -29.83 -17.75 0.77
C VAL A 445 -29.60 -16.70 -0.31
N THR A 446 -30.67 -16.11 -0.84
CA THR A 446 -30.59 -15.06 -1.86
C THR A 446 -31.37 -13.82 -1.42
N VAL A 447 -30.70 -12.67 -1.42
CA VAL A 447 -31.25 -11.37 -1.00
C VAL A 447 -31.30 -10.41 -2.20
N ASN A 448 -32.38 -10.46 -2.98
CA ASN A 448 -32.55 -9.60 -4.15
C ASN A 448 -33.16 -8.21 -3.82
N ALA A 449 -33.78 -8.06 -2.65
CA ALA A 449 -34.25 -6.78 -2.10
C ALA A 449 -34.56 -6.97 -0.60
N GLY A 450 -35.02 -5.90 0.07
CA GLY A 450 -35.32 -5.91 1.50
C GLY A 450 -34.07 -6.04 2.37
N THR A 451 -34.26 -6.28 3.66
CA THR A 451 -33.17 -6.50 4.62
C THR A 451 -33.31 -7.88 5.25
N LEU A 452 -32.22 -8.65 5.23
CA LEU A 452 -32.05 -9.87 6.02
C LEU A 452 -31.09 -9.56 7.17
N THR A 453 -31.57 -9.66 8.40
CA THR A 453 -30.75 -9.49 9.61
C THR A 453 -30.49 -10.85 10.24
N VAL A 454 -29.23 -11.15 10.52
CA VAL A 454 -28.81 -12.32 11.30
C VAL A 454 -28.48 -11.84 12.71
N ASP A 455 -29.39 -12.06 13.66
CA ASP A 455 -29.33 -11.53 15.03
C ASP A 455 -29.03 -12.58 16.10
N GLY A 456 -28.95 -13.86 15.71
CA GLY A 456 -28.38 -14.95 16.49
C GLY A 456 -27.30 -15.69 15.71
N VAL A 457 -26.47 -16.46 16.43
CA VAL A 457 -25.46 -17.30 15.78
C VAL A 457 -26.17 -18.22 14.78
N SER A 458 -25.66 -18.31 13.55
CA SER A 458 -26.32 -19.02 12.44
C SER A 458 -25.31 -19.64 11.48
N GLU A 459 -25.64 -20.77 10.86
CA GLU A 459 -24.89 -21.36 9.75
C GLU A 459 -25.73 -21.48 8.46
N PHE A 460 -25.29 -20.83 7.39
CA PHE A 460 -25.80 -21.02 6.03
C PHE A 460 -24.95 -22.08 5.34
N GLN A 461 -25.52 -23.29 5.20
CA GLN A 461 -24.78 -24.48 4.77
C GLN A 461 -24.61 -24.59 3.23
N SER A 462 -25.04 -23.57 2.48
CA SER A 462 -24.96 -23.52 1.03
C SER A 462 -24.41 -22.15 0.58
N SER A 463 -24.88 -21.61 -0.55
CA SER A 463 -24.46 -20.30 -1.04
C SER A 463 -25.25 -19.14 -0.42
N LEU A 464 -24.59 -18.00 -0.26
CA LEU A 464 -25.17 -16.70 0.06
C LEU A 464 -24.98 -15.76 -1.15
N ASP A 465 -26.06 -15.18 -1.67
CA ASP A 465 -26.02 -14.20 -2.78
C ASP A 465 -26.82 -12.93 -2.41
N VAL A 466 -26.14 -11.81 -2.26
CA VAL A 466 -26.70 -10.49 -1.91
C VAL A 466 -26.68 -9.58 -3.14
N ASN A 467 -27.75 -9.61 -3.92
CA ASN A 467 -27.79 -9.04 -5.26
C ASN A 467 -28.23 -7.57 -5.30
N ALA A 468 -29.30 -7.19 -4.60
CA ALA A 468 -29.72 -5.78 -4.50
C ALA A 468 -30.43 -5.41 -3.19
N GLY A 469 -30.58 -6.36 -2.26
CA GLY A 469 -31.03 -6.06 -0.90
C GLY A 469 -29.86 -5.81 0.05
N SER A 470 -30.14 -5.85 1.35
CA SER A 470 -29.15 -5.67 2.41
C SER A 470 -29.08 -6.88 3.32
N LEU A 471 -27.87 -7.38 3.58
CA LEU A 471 -27.58 -8.35 4.64
C LEU A 471 -26.96 -7.61 5.82
N VAL A 472 -27.49 -7.81 7.02
CA VAL A 472 -26.93 -7.29 8.27
C VAL A 472 -26.59 -8.48 9.17
N VAL A 473 -25.32 -8.64 9.50
CA VAL A 473 -24.80 -9.69 10.38
C VAL A 473 -24.57 -9.09 11.75
N SER A 474 -25.56 -9.21 12.64
CA SER A 474 -25.54 -8.68 14.01
C SER A 474 -25.06 -9.70 15.05
N ALA A 475 -24.94 -10.97 14.66
CA ALA A 475 -24.34 -12.07 15.41
C ALA A 475 -23.53 -12.97 14.44
N ASP A 476 -22.71 -13.90 14.96
CA ASP A 476 -21.81 -14.72 14.13
C ASP A 476 -22.57 -15.53 13.06
N LEU A 477 -22.15 -15.41 11.80
CA LEU A 477 -22.72 -16.11 10.65
C LEU A 477 -21.64 -16.94 9.95
N GLY A 478 -21.80 -18.25 9.91
CA GLY A 478 -21.01 -19.15 9.06
C GLY A 478 -21.65 -19.35 7.69
N VAL A 479 -20.87 -19.26 6.61
CA VAL A 479 -21.30 -19.60 5.24
C VAL A 479 -20.34 -20.64 4.67
N THR A 480 -20.80 -21.87 4.49
CA THR A 480 -19.93 -22.98 4.03
C THR A 480 -19.79 -23.05 2.51
N GLY A 481 -20.75 -22.53 1.75
CA GLY A 481 -20.69 -22.39 0.31
C GLY A 481 -20.14 -21.04 -0.16
N ALA A 482 -20.42 -20.69 -1.42
CA ALA A 482 -19.97 -19.42 -1.98
C ALA A 482 -20.76 -18.25 -1.38
N ALA A 483 -20.04 -17.21 -0.91
CA ALA A 483 -20.63 -15.95 -0.48
C ALA A 483 -20.34 -14.86 -1.51
N GLU A 484 -21.39 -14.27 -2.08
CA GLU A 484 -21.30 -13.25 -3.12
C GLU A 484 -22.22 -12.06 -2.78
N ALA A 485 -21.69 -10.85 -2.94
CA ALA A 485 -22.44 -9.60 -2.95
C ALA A 485 -22.43 -9.05 -4.38
N SER A 486 -23.42 -9.45 -5.17
CA SER A 486 -23.54 -9.16 -6.60
C SER A 486 -24.19 -7.80 -6.91
N GLY A 487 -24.37 -6.95 -5.89
CA GLY A 487 -24.83 -5.56 -6.02
C GLY A 487 -25.54 -5.01 -4.77
N GLY A 488 -25.84 -5.84 -3.78
CA GLY A 488 -26.47 -5.43 -2.53
C GLY A 488 -25.46 -5.12 -1.43
N ASP A 489 -25.96 -4.53 -0.35
CA ASP A 489 -25.13 -4.07 0.78
C ASP A 489 -24.95 -5.18 1.83
N VAL A 490 -23.72 -5.38 2.29
CA VAL A 490 -23.40 -6.30 3.40
C VAL A 490 -22.87 -5.47 4.56
N THR A 491 -23.47 -5.60 5.73
CA THR A 491 -22.99 -5.00 6.98
C THR A 491 -22.70 -6.09 7.99
N VAL A 492 -21.52 -6.08 8.60
CA VAL A 492 -21.19 -6.91 9.76
C VAL A 492 -21.06 -5.99 10.96
N ASP A 493 -21.93 -6.14 11.95
CA ASP A 493 -21.97 -5.27 13.13
C ASP A 493 -20.82 -5.54 14.11
N ALA A 494 -20.55 -4.57 14.98
CA ALA A 494 -19.49 -4.69 15.97
C ALA A 494 -19.73 -5.90 16.90
N GLY A 495 -18.72 -6.77 17.00
CA GLY A 495 -18.76 -7.98 17.81
C GLY A 495 -19.36 -9.20 17.11
N ALA A 496 -19.79 -9.08 15.84
CA ALA A 496 -20.19 -10.20 15.00
C ALA A 496 -19.07 -10.61 14.03
N THR A 497 -19.08 -11.87 13.61
CA THR A 497 -18.14 -12.42 12.62
C THR A 497 -18.92 -13.01 11.44
N LEU A 498 -18.58 -12.63 10.21
CA LEU A 498 -18.96 -13.38 9.02
C LEU A 498 -17.83 -14.35 8.68
N THR A 499 -18.05 -15.65 8.82
CA THR A 499 -17.08 -16.70 8.48
C THR A 499 -17.41 -17.29 7.12
N THR A 500 -16.52 -17.16 6.14
CA THR A 500 -16.68 -17.76 4.81
C THR A 500 -15.32 -18.02 4.18
N ALA A 501 -15.20 -18.94 3.23
CA ALA A 501 -13.94 -19.12 2.51
C ALA A 501 -13.54 -17.86 1.73
N THR A 502 -14.51 -17.26 1.04
CA THR A 502 -14.32 -16.00 0.29
C THR A 502 -15.65 -15.28 0.16
N LEU A 503 -15.68 -14.00 0.55
CA LEU A 503 -16.73 -13.06 0.17
C LEU A 503 -16.32 -12.36 -1.12
N THR A 504 -17.05 -12.60 -2.21
CA THR A 504 -16.82 -11.94 -3.50
C THR A 504 -17.77 -10.77 -3.68
N MET A 505 -17.25 -9.57 -3.94
CA MET A 505 -18.05 -8.40 -4.34
C MET A 505 -18.00 -8.27 -5.86
N SER A 506 -19.12 -8.52 -6.54
CA SER A 506 -19.20 -8.66 -8.00
C SER A 506 -20.20 -7.71 -8.68
N GLY A 507 -20.91 -6.88 -7.92
CA GLY A 507 -21.71 -5.75 -8.41
C GLY A 507 -21.48 -4.49 -7.58
N ASP A 508 -22.19 -3.38 -7.84
CA ASP A 508 -22.00 -2.05 -7.22
C ASP A 508 -22.41 -1.93 -5.70
N GLY A 509 -22.36 -3.02 -4.93
CA GLY A 509 -22.74 -3.03 -3.51
C GLY A 509 -21.69 -2.45 -2.56
N ALA A 510 -22.11 -2.04 -1.36
CA ALA A 510 -21.22 -1.62 -0.27
C ALA A 510 -21.00 -2.74 0.75
N LEU A 511 -19.77 -2.86 1.25
CA LEU A 511 -19.45 -3.71 2.40
C LEU A 511 -19.04 -2.83 3.58
N THR A 512 -19.75 -2.94 4.70
CA THR A 512 -19.42 -2.25 5.96
C THR A 512 -19.03 -3.29 7.01
N LEU A 513 -17.76 -3.33 7.40
CA LEU A 513 -17.23 -4.24 8.42
C LEU A 513 -17.01 -3.48 9.73
N ASN A 514 -18.01 -3.49 10.61
CA ASN A 514 -17.84 -3.07 12.00
C ASN A 514 -17.35 -4.19 12.92
N GLY A 515 -17.67 -5.43 12.55
CA GLY A 515 -17.13 -6.68 13.10
C GLY A 515 -16.09 -7.32 12.20
N ASP A 516 -15.95 -8.63 12.24
CA ASP A 516 -14.89 -9.36 11.55
C ASP A 516 -15.41 -10.14 10.33
N LEU A 517 -14.57 -10.23 9.30
CA LEU A 517 -14.69 -11.19 8.21
C LEU A 517 -13.60 -12.24 8.39
N ASP A 518 -13.97 -13.46 8.78
CA ASP A 518 -13.07 -14.59 8.85
C ASP A 518 -13.06 -15.33 7.51
N GLY A 519 -12.14 -14.94 6.63
CA GLY A 519 -12.12 -15.37 5.22
C GLY A 519 -11.34 -14.43 4.29
N ASP A 520 -11.34 -14.76 3.01
CA ASP A 520 -10.84 -13.86 1.95
C ASP A 520 -11.92 -12.85 1.52
N LEU A 521 -11.52 -11.64 1.15
CA LEU A 521 -12.36 -10.63 0.52
C LEU A 521 -11.87 -10.39 -0.91
N ASN A 522 -12.72 -10.63 -1.92
CA ASN A 522 -12.36 -10.45 -3.32
C ASN A 522 -13.28 -9.42 -4.00
N ILE A 523 -12.74 -8.26 -4.37
CA ILE A 523 -13.48 -7.17 -5.01
C ILE A 523 -13.25 -7.23 -6.53
N THR A 524 -14.30 -7.59 -7.26
CA THR A 524 -14.26 -7.94 -8.70
C THR A 524 -15.07 -7.03 -9.61
N ASP A 525 -15.93 -6.16 -9.09
CA ASP A 525 -16.56 -5.07 -9.88
C ASP A 525 -15.94 -3.70 -9.59
N THR A 526 -16.37 -2.71 -10.37
CA THR A 526 -15.72 -1.43 -10.57
C THR A 526 -16.14 -0.37 -9.56
N ASN A 527 -17.36 -0.33 -9.00
CA ASN A 527 -17.75 0.77 -8.09
C ASN A 527 -18.06 0.34 -6.66
N ASN A 528 -17.39 -0.71 -6.16
CA ASN A 528 -17.56 -1.15 -4.77
C ASN A 528 -16.97 -0.15 -3.79
N THR A 529 -17.71 0.13 -2.72
CA THR A 529 -17.19 0.85 -1.54
C THR A 529 -17.11 -0.12 -0.37
N VAL A 530 -15.91 -0.34 0.16
CA VAL A 530 -15.68 -1.14 1.36
C VAL A 530 -15.25 -0.20 2.49
N ALA A 531 -16.04 -0.14 3.54
CA ALA A 531 -15.71 0.56 4.78
C ALA A 531 -15.39 -0.48 5.85
N VAL A 532 -14.22 -0.37 6.47
CA VAL A 532 -13.80 -1.23 7.59
C VAL A 532 -13.62 -0.36 8.82
N THR A 533 -14.54 -0.49 9.79
CA THR A 533 -14.80 0.50 10.84
C THR A 533 -14.95 -0.16 12.21
N HIS A 534 -13.85 -0.33 12.96
CA HIS A 534 -13.86 -1.02 14.26
C HIS A 534 -13.93 -0.07 15.45
N ALA A 535 -14.61 -0.50 16.51
CA ALA A 535 -14.62 0.23 17.78
C ALA A 535 -13.20 0.44 18.35
N LEU A 536 -13.01 1.56 19.04
CA LEU A 536 -11.73 1.93 19.65
C LEU A 536 -11.20 0.82 20.57
N ASN A 537 -9.96 0.35 20.32
CA ASN A 537 -9.22 -0.69 21.04
C ASN A 537 -9.64 -2.16 20.85
N THR A 538 -10.51 -2.49 19.89
CA THR A 538 -10.76 -3.88 19.49
C THR A 538 -10.12 -4.13 18.12
N PRO A 539 -9.07 -4.96 18.04
CA PRO A 539 -8.53 -5.38 16.75
C PRO A 539 -9.62 -6.12 15.97
N GLY A 540 -9.78 -5.79 14.70
CA GLY A 540 -10.73 -6.47 13.82
C GLY A 540 -10.51 -6.15 12.35
N GLY A 541 -11.12 -6.90 11.45
CA GLY A 541 -10.96 -6.72 10.01
C GLY A 541 -11.16 -8.00 9.21
N VAL A 542 -10.26 -8.25 8.27
CA VAL A 542 -10.30 -9.42 7.38
C VAL A 542 -9.12 -10.34 7.70
N THR A 543 -9.39 -11.55 8.18
CA THR A 543 -8.33 -12.49 8.60
C THR A 543 -7.52 -13.04 7.41
N GLY A 544 -8.16 -13.17 6.24
CA GLY A 544 -7.58 -13.70 5.02
C GLY A 544 -6.99 -12.63 4.09
N THR A 545 -7.05 -12.91 2.78
CA THR A 545 -6.54 -12.05 1.72
C THR A 545 -7.62 -11.06 1.28
N VAL A 546 -7.30 -9.77 1.34
CA VAL A 546 -8.07 -8.69 0.72
C VAL A 546 -7.51 -8.43 -0.67
N THR A 547 -8.24 -8.84 -1.71
CA THR A 547 -7.89 -8.64 -3.12
C THR A 547 -8.78 -7.55 -3.73
N GLN A 548 -8.16 -6.52 -4.30
CA GLN A 548 -8.85 -5.41 -4.96
C GLN A 548 -8.39 -5.27 -6.40
N ASN A 549 -9.23 -5.69 -7.35
CA ASN A 549 -8.82 -5.82 -8.75
C ASN A 549 -9.27 -4.68 -9.67
N ASN A 550 -9.98 -3.66 -9.19
CA ASN A 550 -10.60 -2.65 -10.06
C ASN A 550 -10.34 -1.20 -9.66
N ALA A 551 -10.18 -0.35 -10.66
CA ALA A 551 -9.71 1.04 -10.54
C ALA A 551 -10.66 2.00 -9.80
N ASN A 552 -11.96 1.74 -9.85
CA ASN A 552 -12.96 2.65 -9.30
C ASN A 552 -13.45 2.22 -7.90
N SER A 553 -13.04 1.05 -7.41
CA SER A 553 -13.41 0.56 -6.09
C SER A 553 -12.53 1.17 -5.01
N THR A 554 -13.09 1.43 -3.84
CA THR A 554 -12.42 2.07 -2.71
C THR A 554 -12.53 1.22 -1.45
N ILE A 555 -11.40 0.96 -0.80
CA ILE A 555 -11.34 0.47 0.58
C ILE A 555 -10.97 1.64 1.47
N THR A 556 -11.80 1.94 2.46
CA THR A 556 -11.50 2.95 3.48
C THR A 556 -11.48 2.28 4.84
N THR A 557 -10.34 2.34 5.53
CA THR A 557 -10.27 1.93 6.94
C THR A 557 -10.56 3.15 7.82
N GLY A 558 -11.47 3.02 8.78
CA GLY A 558 -11.97 4.16 9.54
C GLY A 558 -12.44 3.81 10.95
N ASP A 559 -11.61 4.07 11.96
CA ASP A 559 -11.95 4.54 13.30
C ASP A 559 -10.65 4.60 14.11
N ALA A 560 -10.68 5.05 15.37
CA ALA A 560 -9.46 5.15 16.18
C ALA A 560 -8.82 3.79 16.59
N GLY A 561 -9.39 2.65 16.15
CA GLY A 561 -8.91 1.30 16.42
C GLY A 561 -7.84 0.77 15.44
N ASN A 562 -7.44 -0.50 15.63
CA ASN A 562 -6.51 -1.21 14.73
C ASN A 562 -7.31 -2.09 13.77
N THR A 563 -7.36 -1.72 12.48
CA THR A 563 -7.86 -2.58 11.40
C THR A 563 -6.78 -3.61 11.03
N GLN A 564 -7.15 -4.86 10.83
CA GLN A 564 -6.22 -5.93 10.44
C GLN A 564 -6.60 -6.54 9.10
N PHE A 565 -5.61 -6.69 8.21
CA PHE A 565 -5.71 -7.58 7.05
C PHE A 565 -4.67 -8.69 7.17
N GLY A 566 -5.05 -9.92 6.79
CA GLY A 566 -4.10 -11.01 6.59
C GLY A 566 -3.09 -10.63 5.52
N THR A 567 -3.54 -10.59 4.26
CA THR A 567 -2.75 -10.15 3.10
C THR A 567 -3.51 -9.05 2.36
N LEU A 568 -2.86 -7.97 1.93
CA LEU A 568 -3.45 -7.00 0.99
C LEU A 568 -2.86 -7.18 -0.41
N VAL A 569 -3.72 -7.32 -1.42
CA VAL A 569 -3.35 -7.34 -2.84
C VAL A 569 -4.20 -6.29 -3.57
N ASN A 570 -3.69 -5.06 -3.67
CA ASN A 570 -4.37 -3.99 -4.41
C ASN A 570 -3.84 -3.89 -5.83
N THR A 571 -4.53 -4.46 -6.82
CA THR A 571 -4.07 -4.51 -8.21
C THR A 571 -4.35 -3.22 -8.99
N LEU A 572 -5.50 -2.58 -8.76
CA LEU A 572 -5.89 -1.36 -9.52
C LEU A 572 -6.62 -0.31 -8.69
N GLY A 573 -7.22 -0.67 -7.55
CA GLY A 573 -8.14 0.20 -6.82
C GLY A 573 -7.46 1.19 -5.88
N THR A 574 -8.29 1.87 -5.08
CA THR A 574 -7.80 2.81 -4.06
C THR A 574 -8.00 2.23 -2.67
N VAL A 575 -6.93 2.20 -1.86
CA VAL A 575 -6.97 1.91 -0.42
C VAL A 575 -6.65 3.19 0.33
N THR A 576 -7.50 3.62 1.24
CA THR A 576 -7.27 4.82 2.08
C THR A 576 -7.29 4.44 3.54
N VAL A 577 -6.16 4.64 4.21
CA VAL A 577 -6.07 4.57 5.67
C VAL A 577 -6.45 5.95 6.20
N ASN A 578 -7.71 6.10 6.60
CA ASN A 578 -8.27 7.41 6.91
C ASN A 578 -8.08 7.83 8.37
N THR A 579 -8.30 6.89 9.29
CA THR A 579 -8.08 7.04 10.74
C THR A 579 -7.53 5.75 11.33
N GLY A 580 -6.85 5.84 12.49
CA GLY A 580 -6.35 4.66 13.20
C GLY A 580 -5.11 4.01 12.58
N THR A 581 -4.98 2.70 12.78
CA THR A 581 -3.85 1.89 12.27
C THR A 581 -4.35 0.75 11.38
N LEU A 582 -3.76 0.56 10.20
CA LEU A 582 -3.91 -0.65 9.40
C LEU A 582 -2.73 -1.60 9.66
N GLN A 583 -2.98 -2.79 10.19
CA GLN A 583 -1.99 -3.84 10.39
C GLN A 583 -2.07 -4.88 9.28
N LEU A 584 -0.93 -5.16 8.65
CA LEU A 584 -0.77 -6.20 7.62
C LEU A 584 0.01 -7.37 8.23
N ASN A 585 -0.63 -8.54 8.31
CA ASN A 585 -0.05 -9.71 8.98
C ASN A 585 0.81 -10.60 8.08
N ASN A 586 0.66 -10.49 6.75
CA ASN A 586 1.42 -11.21 5.74
C ASN A 586 1.92 -10.26 4.65
N ALA A 587 2.87 -10.76 3.84
CA ALA A 587 3.44 -10.02 2.73
C ALA A 587 2.35 -9.50 1.78
N SER A 588 2.36 -8.19 1.50
CA SER A 588 1.29 -7.48 0.82
C SER A 588 1.81 -6.68 -0.38
N SER A 589 0.92 -6.32 -1.31
CA SER A 589 1.28 -5.60 -2.53
C SER A 589 0.27 -4.53 -2.94
N ASN A 590 0.77 -3.47 -3.57
CA ASN A 590 0.00 -2.35 -4.09
C ASN A 590 0.47 -1.97 -5.52
N ALA A 591 -0.31 -2.35 -6.52
CA ALA A 591 -0.22 -1.88 -7.91
C ALA A 591 -1.25 -0.78 -8.23
N GLY A 592 -2.28 -0.61 -7.40
CA GLY A 592 -3.25 0.50 -7.45
C GLY A 592 -2.75 1.76 -6.74
N THR A 593 -3.65 2.46 -6.05
CA THR A 593 -3.33 3.60 -5.18
C THR A 593 -3.53 3.23 -3.71
N MET A 594 -2.56 3.54 -2.86
CA MET A 594 -2.71 3.44 -1.41
C MET A 594 -2.31 4.77 -0.75
N ASN A 595 -3.24 5.37 -0.02
CA ASN A 595 -3.07 6.63 0.69
C ASN A 595 -3.10 6.38 2.20
N VAL A 596 -2.09 6.84 2.92
CA VAL A 596 -2.00 6.77 4.37
C VAL A 596 -2.09 8.19 4.92
N ASN A 597 -3.24 8.57 5.49
CA ASN A 597 -3.51 9.96 5.87
C ASN A 597 -2.71 10.40 7.10
N SER A 598 -2.50 11.71 7.26
CA SER A 598 -1.83 12.27 8.44
C SER A 598 -2.51 11.85 9.75
N GLY A 599 -1.70 11.49 10.75
CA GLY A 599 -2.21 11.00 12.04
C GLY A 599 -2.63 9.52 12.06
N THR A 600 -2.47 8.81 10.94
CA THR A 600 -2.72 7.36 10.83
C THR A 600 -1.42 6.55 10.77
N ALA A 601 -1.52 5.23 10.86
CA ALA A 601 -0.37 4.35 10.70
C ALA A 601 -0.68 3.10 9.86
N VAL A 602 0.34 2.56 9.18
CA VAL A 602 0.36 1.17 8.68
C VAL A 602 1.40 0.40 9.48
N ILE A 603 1.08 -0.78 10.01
CA ILE A 603 2.02 -1.65 10.72
C ILE A 603 2.25 -2.92 9.92
N LEU A 604 3.51 -3.18 9.57
CA LEU A 604 3.95 -4.47 9.02
C LEU A 604 4.26 -5.41 10.19
N ASN A 605 3.51 -6.51 10.30
CA ASN A 605 3.69 -7.52 11.33
C ASN A 605 4.40 -8.74 10.72
N THR A 606 5.73 -8.71 10.63
CA THR A 606 6.56 -9.75 10.00
C THR A 606 6.23 -9.98 8.51
N ALA A 607 6.09 -8.89 7.76
CA ALA A 607 5.61 -8.90 6.39
C ALA A 607 6.35 -7.88 5.51
N ASP A 608 6.71 -8.29 4.29
CA ASP A 608 7.20 -7.38 3.26
C ASP A 608 6.05 -6.66 2.55
N PHE A 609 6.27 -5.44 2.10
CA PHE A 609 5.31 -4.67 1.30
C PHE A 609 5.90 -4.30 -0.05
N THR A 610 5.24 -4.67 -1.16
CA THR A 610 5.70 -4.35 -2.51
C THR A 610 4.77 -3.37 -3.21
N ASN A 611 5.26 -2.18 -3.55
CA ASN A 611 4.55 -1.18 -4.33
C ASN A 611 5.00 -1.20 -5.79
N THR A 612 4.07 -1.40 -6.72
CA THR A 612 4.25 -1.19 -8.18
C THR A 612 3.35 -0.08 -8.72
N GLY A 613 2.44 0.46 -7.89
CA GLY A 613 1.51 1.54 -8.21
C GLY A 613 1.85 2.84 -7.51
N THR A 614 0.85 3.55 -6.98
CA THR A 614 1.01 4.80 -6.22
C THR A 614 0.89 4.53 -4.71
N PHE A 615 1.86 4.97 -3.92
CA PHE A 615 1.83 4.92 -2.46
C PHE A 615 2.14 6.30 -1.87
N ASP A 616 1.22 6.86 -1.10
CA ASP A 616 1.35 8.18 -0.47
C ASP A 616 1.32 8.05 1.07
N LEU A 617 2.42 8.38 1.73
CA LEU A 617 2.62 8.25 3.18
C LEU A 617 2.61 9.61 3.88
N ASN A 618 1.42 10.12 4.19
CA ASN A 618 1.22 11.30 5.04
C ASN A 618 1.16 10.94 6.55
N GLY A 619 0.69 9.74 6.87
CA GLY A 619 0.76 9.10 8.19
C GLY A 619 2.08 8.37 8.39
N GLN A 620 2.19 7.50 9.39
CA GLN A 620 3.41 6.73 9.63
C GLN A 620 3.32 5.32 9.07
N MET A 621 4.44 4.70 8.74
CA MET A 621 4.51 3.24 8.60
C MET A 621 5.47 2.68 9.63
N GLY A 622 4.98 1.77 10.47
CA GLY A 622 5.72 1.06 11.50
C GLY A 622 6.02 -0.39 11.13
N ASN A 623 7.02 -0.99 11.77
CA ASN A 623 7.26 -2.43 11.73
C ASN A 623 7.24 -3.02 13.15
N VAL A 624 7.00 -4.33 13.22
CA VAL A 624 7.24 -5.13 14.43
C VAL A 624 8.66 -5.70 14.41
N SER A 625 9.26 -5.84 13.22
CA SER A 625 10.59 -6.42 13.01
C SER A 625 11.46 -5.58 12.07
N LEU A 626 12.72 -5.37 12.44
CA LEU A 626 13.73 -4.68 11.62
C LEU A 626 14.05 -5.38 10.28
N ALA A 627 13.58 -6.62 10.08
CA ALA A 627 13.77 -7.36 8.84
C ALA A 627 12.74 -7.01 7.75
N ASP A 628 11.62 -6.38 8.11
CA ASP A 628 10.51 -6.11 7.19
C ASP A 628 10.94 -5.09 6.14
N THR A 629 10.66 -5.39 4.86
CA THR A 629 11.10 -4.58 3.72
C THR A 629 9.93 -3.93 3.01
N PHE A 630 9.99 -2.61 2.85
CA PHE A 630 9.19 -1.87 1.87
C PHE A 630 9.95 -1.83 0.54
N THR A 631 9.39 -2.44 -0.50
CA THR A 631 9.96 -2.46 -1.85
C THR A 631 9.11 -1.60 -2.78
N ASN A 632 9.69 -0.59 -3.43
CA ASN A 632 9.08 0.13 -4.55
C ASN A 632 9.61 -0.44 -5.87
N ASP A 633 8.84 -1.30 -6.54
CA ASP A 633 9.20 -1.98 -7.79
C ASP A 633 8.50 -1.34 -9.00
N GLY A 634 9.07 -0.26 -9.52
CA GLY A 634 8.54 0.46 -10.69
C GLY A 634 7.36 1.42 -10.41
N GLY A 635 6.95 1.59 -9.15
CA GLY A 635 5.85 2.47 -8.74
C GLY A 635 6.28 3.90 -8.34
N VAL A 636 5.30 4.71 -7.94
CA VAL A 636 5.48 6.07 -7.42
C VAL A 636 5.22 6.08 -5.92
N VAL A 637 6.19 6.54 -5.13
CA VAL A 637 6.12 6.64 -3.67
C VAL A 637 6.33 8.09 -3.25
N THR A 638 5.47 8.59 -2.37
CA THR A 638 5.63 9.89 -1.71
C THR A 638 5.70 9.66 -0.20
N LEU A 639 6.77 10.16 0.45
CA LEU A 639 7.00 10.02 1.88
C LEU A 639 7.02 11.40 2.54
N ALA A 640 5.91 11.74 3.21
CA ALA A 640 5.78 12.96 3.99
C ALA A 640 6.07 12.75 5.48
N ASN A 641 6.38 11.51 5.88
CA ASN A 641 6.49 11.09 7.27
C ASN A 641 7.34 9.82 7.39
N ASN A 642 7.51 9.34 8.63
CA ASN A 642 8.41 8.25 8.96
C ASN A 642 7.95 6.89 8.39
N LEU A 643 8.92 6.18 7.80
CA LEU A 643 8.85 4.81 7.34
C LEU A 643 9.82 3.96 8.17
N ALA A 644 9.35 3.36 9.26
CA ALA A 644 10.16 2.45 10.07
C ALA A 644 10.21 1.05 9.43
N ALA A 645 10.86 0.93 8.28
CA ALA A 645 11.13 -0.34 7.59
C ALA A 645 12.44 -0.24 6.79
N GLN A 646 12.99 -1.36 6.31
CA GLN A 646 14.01 -1.30 5.27
C GLN A 646 13.38 -0.80 3.98
N TYR A 647 14.04 0.10 3.25
CA TYR A 647 13.52 0.65 2.01
C TYR A 647 14.35 0.16 0.83
N VAL A 648 13.70 -0.48 -0.13
CA VAL A 648 14.32 -0.96 -1.35
C VAL A 648 13.56 -0.39 -2.54
N GLN A 649 14.25 0.21 -3.49
CA GLN A 649 13.67 0.69 -4.75
C GLN A 649 14.26 -0.10 -5.90
N THR A 650 13.40 -0.74 -6.69
CA THR A 650 13.75 -1.57 -7.85
C THR A 650 12.92 -1.18 -9.06
N GLY A 651 13.37 -1.55 -10.26
CA GLY A 651 12.69 -1.21 -11.50
C GLY A 651 13.01 0.20 -12.01
N ALA A 652 13.27 0.31 -13.32
CA ALA A 652 13.73 1.56 -13.94
C ALA A 652 12.70 2.71 -13.90
N GLY A 653 11.41 2.39 -13.73
CA GLY A 653 10.32 3.38 -13.64
C GLY A 653 10.01 3.83 -12.20
N ALA A 654 10.67 3.27 -11.19
CA ALA A 654 10.36 3.60 -9.81
C ALA A 654 10.75 5.05 -9.48
N GLN A 655 9.87 5.74 -8.78
CA GLN A 655 10.08 7.12 -8.32
C GLN A 655 9.72 7.24 -6.85
N THR A 656 10.56 7.92 -6.10
CA THR A 656 10.36 8.18 -4.66
C THR A 656 10.60 9.64 -4.40
N THR A 657 9.64 10.30 -3.77
CA THR A 657 9.74 11.71 -3.37
C THR A 657 9.64 11.83 -1.86
N ILE A 658 10.58 12.54 -1.25
CA ILE A 658 10.54 12.93 0.16
C ILE A 658 10.02 14.37 0.22
N ASP A 659 8.75 14.56 0.53
CA ASP A 659 8.05 15.85 0.60
C ASP A 659 7.72 16.29 2.05
N GLY A 660 8.11 15.46 3.02
CA GLY A 660 8.04 15.72 4.46
C GLY A 660 9.32 15.27 5.17
N ASN A 661 9.53 15.72 6.41
CA ASN A 661 10.66 15.23 7.20
C ASN A 661 10.46 13.74 7.48
N THR A 662 11.33 12.92 6.91
CA THR A 662 11.14 11.48 6.84
C THR A 662 12.33 10.77 7.46
N LEU A 663 12.04 9.94 8.45
CA LEU A 663 12.97 8.92 8.92
C LEU A 663 12.67 7.58 8.23
N VAL A 664 13.65 7.02 7.53
CA VAL A 664 13.64 5.64 7.04
C VAL A 664 14.38 4.76 8.06
N GLY A 665 13.63 3.92 8.76
CA GLY A 665 14.11 3.02 9.80
C GLY A 665 13.68 3.37 11.22
N THR A 666 14.27 2.68 12.19
CA THR A 666 14.11 2.99 13.62
C THR A 666 15.34 3.71 14.12
N GLY A 667 15.16 4.79 14.90
CA GLY A 667 16.21 5.73 15.33
C GLY A 667 17.35 5.18 16.21
N THR A 668 17.59 3.87 16.25
CA THR A 668 18.68 3.28 17.06
C THR A 668 19.55 2.24 16.35
N THR A 669 19.22 1.71 15.16
CA THR A 669 20.13 0.84 14.36
C THR A 669 19.50 0.36 13.05
N GLY A 670 20.19 0.53 11.92
CA GLY A 670 20.31 -0.54 10.91
C GLY A 670 19.30 -0.67 9.77
N ALA A 671 18.35 0.26 9.55
CA ALA A 671 17.54 0.18 8.34
C ALA A 671 18.33 0.69 7.12
N THR A 672 18.43 -0.15 6.09
CA THR A 672 19.10 0.21 4.84
C THR A 672 18.09 0.84 3.88
N MET A 673 18.53 1.89 3.18
CA MET A 673 17.86 2.43 2.00
C MET A 673 18.69 2.02 0.77
N ALA A 674 18.14 1.20 -0.10
CA ALA A 674 18.81 0.73 -1.32
C ALA A 674 18.03 1.17 -2.55
N ILE A 675 18.62 2.05 -3.36
CA ILE A 675 18.05 2.54 -4.62
C ILE A 675 18.74 1.78 -5.76
N ASN A 676 18.18 0.62 -6.10
CA ASN A 676 18.76 -0.27 -7.11
C ASN A 676 18.47 0.19 -8.55
N ALA A 677 17.39 0.94 -8.76
CA ALA A 677 17.01 1.55 -10.04
C ALA A 677 16.02 2.70 -9.82
N GLY A 678 15.79 3.51 -10.86
CA GLY A 678 14.82 4.60 -10.82
C GLY A 678 15.37 5.90 -10.21
N ALA A 679 14.49 6.71 -9.61
CA ALA A 679 14.82 8.04 -9.09
C ALA A 679 14.37 8.23 -7.63
N LEU A 680 15.25 8.81 -6.81
CA LEU A 680 14.95 9.35 -5.49
C LEU A 680 15.05 10.88 -5.53
N THR A 681 14.03 11.59 -5.07
CA THR A 681 14.03 13.07 -4.96
C THR A 681 13.75 13.48 -3.53
N ILE A 682 14.52 14.42 -3.01
CA ILE A 682 14.29 15.05 -1.70
C ILE A 682 13.95 16.51 -1.94
N ASP A 683 12.75 16.92 -1.54
CA ASP A 683 12.25 18.27 -1.80
C ASP A 683 12.93 19.32 -0.92
N ALA A 684 12.88 20.57 -1.38
CA ALA A 684 13.53 21.69 -0.72
C ALA A 684 12.95 21.91 0.69
N GLY A 685 13.83 22.09 1.68
CA GLY A 685 13.46 22.27 3.08
C GLY A 685 13.09 20.97 3.83
N GLN A 686 13.08 19.83 3.14
CA GLN A 686 12.80 18.54 3.75
C GLN A 686 14.08 17.84 4.19
N THR A 687 13.95 16.89 5.13
CA THR A 687 15.07 16.10 5.63
C THR A 687 14.78 14.62 5.49
N LEU A 688 15.67 13.88 4.83
CA LEU A 688 15.71 12.43 4.86
C LEU A 688 16.74 11.97 5.89
N THR A 689 16.27 11.26 6.90
CA THR A 689 17.13 10.59 7.88
C THR A 689 17.13 9.10 7.61
N TYR A 690 18.31 8.46 7.54
CA TYR A 690 18.44 7.05 7.17
C TYR A 690 19.51 6.33 7.99
N GLY A 691 19.49 5.00 8.00
CA GLY A 691 20.57 4.18 8.55
C GLY A 691 21.77 4.18 7.62
N ALA A 692 21.75 3.34 6.58
CA ALA A 692 22.75 3.33 5.50
C ALA A 692 22.09 3.52 4.13
N LEU A 693 22.79 4.16 3.19
CA LEU A 693 22.28 4.40 1.83
C LEU A 693 23.17 3.72 0.78
N THR A 694 22.55 3.06 -0.21
CA THR A 694 23.23 2.61 -1.43
C THR A 694 22.44 3.05 -2.65
N LEU A 695 23.03 3.89 -3.49
CA LEU A 695 22.55 4.24 -4.83
C LEU A 695 23.27 3.37 -5.85
N ALA A 696 22.59 2.44 -6.50
CA ALA A 696 23.20 1.50 -7.45
C ALA A 696 23.45 2.12 -8.84
N ASP A 697 24.18 1.39 -9.69
CA ASP A 697 24.41 1.77 -11.09
C ASP A 697 23.08 1.93 -11.85
N GLY A 698 22.99 2.99 -12.66
CA GLY A 698 21.79 3.36 -13.41
C GLY A 698 20.66 4.01 -12.59
N ALA A 699 20.78 4.09 -11.26
CA ALA A 699 19.85 4.83 -10.41
C ALA A 699 20.23 6.32 -10.32
N THR A 700 19.23 7.15 -10.01
CA THR A 700 19.40 8.61 -9.87
C THR A 700 18.91 9.11 -8.53
N MET A 701 19.58 10.11 -7.97
CA MET A 701 19.18 10.80 -6.74
C MET A 701 19.29 12.31 -6.95
N THR A 702 18.27 13.06 -6.56
CA THR A 702 18.27 14.53 -6.56
C THR A 702 17.95 15.05 -5.17
N VAL A 703 18.83 15.89 -4.63
CA VAL A 703 18.72 16.43 -3.27
C VAL A 703 18.54 17.94 -3.36
N ASN A 704 17.33 18.42 -3.05
CA ASN A 704 17.03 19.84 -2.88
C ASN A 704 16.93 20.24 -1.40
N GLY A 705 16.75 19.26 -0.50
CA GLY A 705 16.72 19.42 0.95
C GLY A 705 17.98 18.89 1.63
N SER A 706 17.82 18.22 2.78
CA SER A 706 18.94 17.69 3.55
C SER A 706 18.84 16.18 3.74
N MET A 707 19.99 15.55 3.90
CA MET A 707 20.19 14.14 4.19
C MET A 707 21.03 13.99 5.45
N ALA A 708 20.63 13.09 6.34
CA ALA A 708 21.36 12.81 7.58
C ALA A 708 21.42 11.30 7.86
N ALA A 709 22.62 10.75 8.02
CA ALA A 709 22.78 9.38 8.51
C ALA A 709 22.57 9.34 10.03
N LEU A 710 21.96 8.27 10.54
CA LEU A 710 21.71 8.08 11.97
C LEU A 710 22.90 7.51 12.74
N THR A 711 23.83 6.89 12.03
CA THR A 711 24.90 6.06 12.57
C THR A 711 26.15 6.20 11.73
N ASP A 712 27.30 5.87 12.30
CA ASP A 712 28.58 5.67 11.62
C ASP A 712 28.48 4.50 10.62
N THR A 713 27.96 4.81 9.44
CA THR A 713 27.64 3.87 8.36
C THR A 713 28.10 4.47 7.05
N THR A 714 28.19 3.65 6.01
CA THR A 714 28.69 4.11 4.72
C THR A 714 27.54 4.48 3.79
N THR A 715 27.58 5.70 3.24
CA THR A 715 26.78 6.10 2.08
C THR A 715 27.51 5.73 0.79
N ASN A 716 26.96 4.80 0.01
CA ASN A 716 27.54 4.35 -1.27
C ASN A 716 26.78 4.95 -2.47
N ILE A 717 27.50 5.61 -3.38
CA ILE A 717 26.97 6.27 -4.57
C ILE A 717 27.61 5.64 -5.82
N ASN A 718 26.97 4.62 -6.39
CA ASN A 718 27.38 3.97 -7.64
C ASN A 718 26.58 4.46 -8.86
N GLY A 719 25.46 5.16 -8.63
CA GLY A 719 24.63 5.82 -9.64
C GLY A 719 24.91 7.33 -9.74
N ALA A 720 23.95 8.09 -10.28
CA ALA A 720 24.07 9.53 -10.44
C ALA A 720 23.35 10.31 -9.32
N ALA A 721 24.09 11.02 -8.48
CA ALA A 721 23.57 11.91 -7.44
C ALA A 721 23.74 13.38 -7.84
N THR A 722 22.69 14.18 -7.67
CA THR A 722 22.72 15.63 -7.88
C THR A 722 22.31 16.34 -6.60
N TYR A 723 23.17 17.23 -6.12
CA TYR A 723 22.93 18.09 -4.96
C TYR A 723 22.75 19.52 -5.44
N ASN A 724 21.62 20.14 -5.15
CA ASN A 724 21.31 21.51 -5.57
C ASN A 724 21.59 22.52 -4.44
N ASP A 725 21.66 23.80 -4.77
CA ASP A 725 21.97 24.87 -3.82
C ASP A 725 21.09 24.82 -2.55
N GLY A 726 21.72 24.87 -1.38
CA GLY A 726 21.07 24.79 -0.08
C GLY A 726 20.89 23.35 0.44
N SER A 727 21.33 22.35 -0.32
CA SER A 727 21.28 20.96 0.11
C SER A 727 22.41 20.57 1.07
N ALA A 728 22.21 19.47 1.78
CA ALA A 728 23.22 18.90 2.67
C ALA A 728 23.19 17.37 2.62
N LEU A 729 24.37 16.74 2.63
CA LEU A 729 24.59 15.38 3.07
C LEU A 729 25.43 15.43 4.34
N ASN A 730 24.93 14.82 5.40
CA ASN A 730 25.58 14.80 6.69
C ASN A 730 25.64 13.35 7.18
N ASP A 731 26.75 12.69 6.86
CA ASP A 731 27.02 11.32 7.26
C ASP A 731 27.83 11.31 8.56
N ASN A 732 27.71 10.23 9.33
CA ASN A 732 28.45 10.04 10.57
C ASN A 732 29.58 9.00 10.39
N GLY A 733 29.83 8.51 9.17
CA GLY A 733 30.85 7.52 8.87
C GLY A 733 31.67 7.79 7.61
N SER A 734 31.20 7.30 6.46
CA SER A 734 31.98 7.40 5.21
C SER A 734 31.11 7.57 3.98
N ILE A 735 31.61 8.32 3.00
CA ILE A 735 30.92 8.53 1.72
C ILE A 735 31.79 7.94 0.61
N ASN A 736 31.26 6.92 -0.08
CA ASN A 736 31.96 6.24 -1.16
C ASN A 736 31.25 6.48 -2.49
N ILE A 737 31.96 7.02 -3.47
CA ILE A 737 31.49 7.17 -4.85
C ILE A 737 32.17 6.09 -5.68
N GLY A 738 31.42 5.09 -6.12
CA GLY A 738 31.98 3.95 -6.86
C GLY A 738 32.41 4.32 -8.28
N ALA A 739 33.08 3.38 -8.97
CA ALA A 739 33.68 3.63 -10.29
C ALA A 739 32.70 4.07 -11.40
N THR A 740 31.43 3.69 -11.30
CA THR A 740 30.34 4.14 -12.19
C THR A 740 29.57 5.33 -11.64
N GLY A 741 29.81 5.67 -10.37
CA GLY A 741 29.12 6.73 -9.65
C GLY A 741 29.48 8.10 -10.18
N SER A 742 28.51 9.01 -10.16
CA SER A 742 28.72 10.42 -10.47
C SER A 742 28.00 11.31 -9.48
N VAL A 743 28.70 12.26 -8.87
CA VAL A 743 28.13 13.29 -8.01
C VAL A 743 28.23 14.64 -8.70
N THR A 744 27.10 15.33 -8.84
CA THR A 744 27.04 16.70 -9.37
C THR A 744 26.54 17.66 -8.29
N PHE A 745 27.31 18.69 -8.01
CA PHE A 745 26.95 19.78 -7.11
C PHE A 745 26.57 21.01 -7.95
N ASN A 746 25.31 21.43 -7.91
CA ASN A 746 24.84 22.67 -8.52
C ASN A 746 24.76 23.77 -7.46
N THR A 747 25.86 24.49 -7.25
CA THR A 747 26.01 25.47 -6.17
C THR A 747 25.46 26.85 -6.53
N GLY A 748 24.96 27.59 -5.54
CA GLY A 748 24.44 28.94 -5.69
C GLY A 748 24.82 29.83 -4.50
N GLY A 749 23.87 30.61 -3.98
CA GLY A 749 24.14 31.59 -2.94
C GLY A 749 24.23 30.99 -1.53
N THR A 750 23.64 29.82 -1.30
CA THR A 750 23.58 29.18 0.02
C THR A 750 24.68 28.16 0.27
N GLY A 751 25.25 27.58 -0.80
CA GLY A 751 26.26 26.52 -0.72
C GLY A 751 25.65 25.14 -0.49
N ILE A 752 26.51 24.12 -0.44
CA ILE A 752 26.16 22.72 -0.18
C ILE A 752 27.08 22.18 0.91
N VAL A 753 26.55 21.38 1.83
CA VAL A 753 27.34 20.63 2.81
C VAL A 753 27.42 19.17 2.39
N PHE A 754 28.60 18.58 2.39
CA PHE A 754 28.85 17.19 2.02
C PHE A 754 29.85 16.57 2.99
N ASP A 755 29.37 16.34 4.21
CA ASP A 755 30.13 16.04 5.42
C ASP A 755 30.07 14.54 5.73
N ALA A 756 31.22 13.92 5.98
CA ALA A 756 31.34 12.49 6.30
C ALA A 756 31.48 12.19 7.80
N ASP A 757 31.73 13.18 8.66
CA ASP A 757 31.87 13.02 10.12
C ASP A 757 31.21 14.18 10.88
N GLN A 758 29.88 14.26 10.84
CA GLN A 758 29.17 15.28 11.60
C GLN A 758 29.46 15.21 13.12
N ASP A 759 29.58 14.00 13.66
CA ASP A 759 29.65 13.84 15.12
C ASP A 759 31.03 14.15 15.69
N ASN A 760 32.00 14.41 14.81
CA ASN A 760 33.37 14.82 15.09
C ASN A 760 34.05 13.92 16.12
N ASN A 761 33.78 12.60 16.04
CA ASN A 761 34.44 11.61 16.89
C ASN A 761 35.58 10.88 16.14
N ALA A 762 35.62 10.92 14.81
CA ALA A 762 36.67 10.28 14.01
C ALA A 762 36.70 10.83 12.57
N VAL A 763 37.86 11.38 12.16
CA VAL A 763 38.18 11.86 10.79
C VAL A 763 37.33 11.18 9.71
N GLY A 764 36.35 11.91 9.18
CA GLY A 764 35.45 11.41 8.16
C GLY A 764 36.20 11.12 6.86
N THR A 765 35.68 10.16 6.09
CA THR A 765 36.33 9.73 4.86
C THR A 765 35.39 9.77 3.68
N ILE A 766 35.76 10.58 2.68
CA ILE A 766 35.11 10.63 1.36
C ILE A 766 36.05 9.94 0.38
N THR A 767 35.61 8.87 -0.27
CA THR A 767 36.38 8.15 -1.28
C THR A 767 35.67 8.19 -2.62
N SER A 768 36.36 8.57 -3.70
CA SER A 768 35.83 8.59 -5.05
C SER A 768 36.65 7.74 -6.00
N ASP A 769 36.02 6.72 -6.57
CA ASP A 769 36.44 5.98 -7.77
C ASP A 769 35.75 6.54 -9.04
N GLY A 770 34.71 7.36 -8.86
CA GLY A 770 33.84 7.90 -9.90
C GLY A 770 34.05 9.40 -10.19
N ALA A 771 33.05 10.03 -10.80
CA ALA A 771 33.13 11.44 -11.23
C ALA A 771 32.48 12.39 -10.21
N ILE A 772 33.19 13.44 -9.81
CA ILE A 772 32.63 14.57 -9.07
C ILE A 772 32.68 15.81 -9.98
N THR A 773 31.55 16.49 -10.12
CA THR A 773 31.46 17.78 -10.83
C THR A 773 30.83 18.82 -9.92
N VAL A 774 31.52 19.93 -9.71
CA VAL A 774 31.00 21.11 -9.01
C VAL A 774 30.74 22.18 -10.04
N ASN A 775 29.54 22.75 -10.02
CA ASN A 775 29.06 23.69 -11.01
C ASN A 775 28.31 24.82 -10.30
N GLY A 776 28.69 26.07 -10.57
CA GLY A 776 27.94 27.23 -10.07
C GLY A 776 28.83 28.32 -9.52
N THR A 777 28.34 29.06 -8.54
CA THR A 777 29.07 30.19 -7.92
C THR A 777 29.21 30.07 -6.41
N GLY A 778 28.72 28.97 -5.82
CA GLY A 778 28.74 28.73 -4.39
C GLY A 778 29.84 27.78 -3.95
N ASN A 779 29.86 27.53 -2.64
CA ASN A 779 30.80 26.62 -1.98
C ASN A 779 30.19 25.23 -1.77
N VAL A 780 31.01 24.19 -1.90
CA VAL A 780 30.74 22.86 -1.32
C VAL A 780 31.69 22.66 -0.14
N SER A 781 31.15 22.48 1.05
CA SER A 781 31.91 22.31 2.28
C SER A 781 31.92 20.84 2.66
N PHE A 782 33.10 20.23 2.80
CA PHE A 782 33.27 18.85 3.26
C PHE A 782 33.39 18.81 4.80
N GLY A 783 32.45 19.45 5.51
CA GLY A 783 32.45 19.52 6.97
C GLY A 783 32.70 20.92 7.53
N THR A 784 32.44 21.11 8.83
CA THR A 784 32.41 22.46 9.44
C THR A 784 33.71 22.91 10.12
N ASP A 785 34.71 22.03 10.16
CA ASP A 785 35.96 22.17 10.91
C ASP A 785 37.22 21.73 10.12
N GLY A 786 37.06 21.17 8.92
CA GLY A 786 38.19 20.69 8.13
C GLY A 786 38.74 19.36 8.64
N ASP A 787 37.89 18.51 9.22
CA ASP A 787 38.27 17.23 9.79
C ASP A 787 38.06 16.05 8.80
N ASP A 788 37.57 16.29 7.58
CA ASP A 788 37.31 15.25 6.58
C ASP A 788 38.50 15.03 5.62
N ASN A 789 38.83 13.76 5.39
CA ASN A 789 39.76 13.33 4.35
C ASN A 789 39.02 13.04 3.05
N PHE A 790 39.57 13.49 1.93
CA PHE A 790 39.07 13.18 0.60
C PHE A 790 40.08 12.36 -0.20
N THR A 791 39.69 11.17 -0.67
CA THR A 791 40.51 10.31 -1.52
C THR A 791 39.94 10.21 -2.92
N ASN A 792 40.67 10.70 -3.93
CA ASN A 792 40.37 10.57 -5.35
C ASN A 792 41.24 9.46 -5.95
N GLN A 793 40.67 8.34 -6.38
CA GLN A 793 41.44 7.14 -6.74
C GLN A 793 40.89 6.42 -7.98
N GLY A 794 41.52 5.30 -8.39
CA GLY A 794 41.04 4.51 -9.53
C GLY A 794 41.06 5.29 -10.84
N SER A 795 39.90 5.50 -11.46
CA SER A 795 39.72 6.35 -12.66
C SER A 795 38.92 7.63 -12.38
N ALA A 796 38.82 8.02 -11.11
CA ALA A 796 37.99 9.12 -10.66
C ALA A 796 38.44 10.48 -11.23
N THR A 797 37.48 11.38 -11.40
CA THR A 797 37.72 12.74 -11.87
C THR A 797 37.00 13.73 -10.98
N VAL A 798 37.67 14.80 -10.57
CA VAL A 798 37.09 15.92 -9.83
C VAL A 798 37.16 17.16 -10.72
N ALA A 799 36.02 17.76 -11.06
CA ALA A 799 35.97 18.94 -11.91
C ALA A 799 35.21 20.08 -11.21
N LEU A 800 35.89 21.19 -10.94
CA LEU A 800 35.27 22.43 -10.48
C LEU A 800 35.08 23.34 -11.70
N LEU A 801 33.83 23.74 -11.92
CA LEU A 801 33.37 24.51 -13.08
C LEU A 801 32.66 25.76 -12.62
N ASN A 802 32.77 26.82 -13.43
CA ASN A 802 32.30 28.16 -13.06
C ASN A 802 32.99 28.63 -11.76
N THR A 803 32.72 29.80 -11.22
CA THR A 803 33.51 30.33 -10.08
C THR A 803 33.13 29.67 -8.73
N SER A 804 33.06 28.33 -8.71
CA SER A 804 32.68 27.52 -7.55
C SER A 804 33.88 27.25 -6.64
N SER A 805 33.62 26.98 -5.37
CA SER A 805 34.65 26.55 -4.43
C SER A 805 34.31 25.21 -3.75
N VAL A 806 35.34 24.48 -3.34
CA VAL A 806 35.28 23.38 -2.40
C VAL A 806 36.20 23.72 -1.22
N SER A 807 35.76 23.49 0.02
CA SER A 807 36.52 23.79 1.23
C SER A 807 36.42 22.68 2.26
N ASP A 808 37.18 22.84 3.35
CA ASP A 808 37.11 22.04 4.56
C ASP A 808 37.59 20.58 4.37
N ILE A 809 38.59 20.38 3.52
CA ILE A 809 39.30 19.11 3.39
C ILE A 809 40.57 19.16 4.25
N ASP A 810 40.83 18.16 5.10
CA ASP A 810 42.14 18.05 5.77
C ASP A 810 43.18 17.56 4.76
N VAL A 811 43.10 16.26 4.41
CA VAL A 811 44.00 15.63 3.46
C VAL A 811 43.25 15.22 2.20
N LEU A 812 43.68 15.76 1.06
CA LEU A 812 43.28 15.31 -0.26
C LEU A 812 44.30 14.30 -0.80
N THR A 813 43.99 13.01 -0.78
CA THR A 813 44.83 11.98 -1.41
C THR A 813 44.39 11.75 -2.84
N ASN A 814 45.26 11.99 -3.82
CA ASN A 814 45.00 11.68 -5.22
C ASN A 814 45.87 10.52 -5.72
N SER A 815 45.22 9.39 -6.02
CA SER A 815 45.82 8.22 -6.67
C SER A 815 45.06 7.82 -7.95
N SER A 816 44.19 8.71 -8.44
CA SER A 816 43.49 8.51 -9.71
C SER A 816 44.47 8.41 -10.87
N THR A 817 44.18 7.51 -11.80
CA THR A 817 44.95 7.28 -13.03
C THR A 817 44.48 8.14 -14.20
N ALA A 818 43.47 8.98 -14.01
CA ALA A 818 42.95 9.89 -15.03
C ALA A 818 44.00 10.95 -15.42
N ASN A 819 44.30 11.05 -16.72
CA ASN A 819 45.45 11.81 -17.25
C ASN A 819 45.11 12.70 -18.45
N GLY A 820 43.82 13.03 -18.64
CA GLY A 820 43.39 13.98 -19.66
C GLY A 820 43.71 15.44 -19.28
N ALA A 821 43.45 16.36 -20.22
CA ALA A 821 43.69 17.80 -20.05
C ALA A 821 42.38 18.64 -19.95
N THR A 822 41.22 17.97 -19.88
CA THR A 822 39.91 18.64 -19.86
C THR A 822 39.01 18.07 -18.77
N ALA A 823 38.06 18.87 -18.30
CA ALA A 823 37.05 18.44 -17.32
C ALA A 823 36.43 17.07 -17.68
N GLY A 824 36.37 16.17 -16.70
CA GLY A 824 35.87 14.80 -16.86
C GLY A 824 36.86 13.80 -17.48
N THR A 825 38.08 14.23 -17.80
CA THR A 825 39.18 13.33 -18.25
C THR A 825 40.46 13.48 -17.42
N THR A 826 40.60 14.60 -16.73
CA THR A 826 41.68 14.92 -15.79
C THR A 826 41.32 14.43 -14.38
N ALA A 827 42.30 13.98 -13.59
CA ALA A 827 42.04 13.54 -12.22
C ALA A 827 41.47 14.67 -11.35
N ILE A 828 42.05 15.87 -11.45
CA ILE A 828 41.56 17.09 -10.81
C ILE A 828 41.62 18.25 -11.83
N PHE A 829 40.48 18.88 -12.11
CA PHE A 829 40.36 20.01 -13.03
C PHE A 829 39.73 21.22 -12.33
N LEU A 830 40.42 22.36 -12.36
CA LEU A 830 39.93 23.64 -11.83
C LEU A 830 39.85 24.67 -12.95
N ALA A 831 38.64 25.18 -13.20
CA ALA A 831 38.43 26.30 -14.11
C ALA A 831 38.90 27.64 -13.51
N SER A 832 39.07 28.67 -14.34
CA SER A 832 39.42 30.01 -13.86
C SER A 832 38.39 30.54 -12.86
N GLY A 833 38.87 31.03 -11.71
CA GLY A 833 38.04 31.56 -10.62
C GLY A 833 37.44 30.50 -9.69
N THR A 834 37.79 29.22 -9.84
CA THR A 834 37.45 28.18 -8.84
C THR A 834 38.48 28.11 -7.72
N SER A 835 38.11 27.54 -6.58
CA SER A 835 39.04 27.22 -5.49
C SER A 835 38.81 25.81 -4.93
N LEU A 836 39.87 25.03 -4.74
CA LEU A 836 39.84 23.74 -4.04
C LEU A 836 40.72 23.87 -2.79
N GLY A 837 40.10 23.96 -1.63
CA GLY A 837 40.77 24.13 -0.34
C GLY A 837 41.03 22.80 0.37
N PHE A 838 42.27 22.63 0.83
CA PHE A 838 42.74 21.49 1.61
C PHE A 838 43.88 21.92 2.55
N THR A 839 44.17 21.17 3.61
CA THR A 839 45.46 21.35 4.32
C THR A 839 46.61 20.84 3.45
N THR A 840 46.49 19.61 2.93
CA THR A 840 47.51 18.97 2.08
C THR A 840 46.88 18.15 0.96
N LEU A 841 47.43 18.28 -0.25
CA LEU A 841 47.14 17.44 -1.41
C LEU A 841 48.32 16.49 -1.67
N ASP A 842 48.12 15.21 -1.43
CA ASP A 842 49.10 14.15 -1.72
C ASP A 842 48.73 13.42 -3.03
N SER A 843 49.37 13.82 -4.13
CA SER A 843 49.14 13.23 -5.45
C SER A 843 50.23 12.24 -5.83
N SER A 844 49.86 11.01 -6.16
CA SER A 844 50.79 9.93 -6.57
C SER A 844 50.60 9.46 -8.02
N ALA A 845 49.50 9.83 -8.65
CA ALA A 845 49.16 9.50 -10.04
C ALA A 845 48.19 10.53 -10.63
N GLY A 846 47.99 10.44 -11.95
CA GLY A 846 47.01 11.27 -12.66
C GLY A 846 47.49 12.71 -12.87
N THR A 847 46.76 13.44 -13.71
CA THR A 847 47.08 14.84 -14.03
C THR A 847 46.17 15.77 -13.24
N ILE A 848 46.74 16.82 -12.67
CA ILE A 848 46.03 17.98 -12.10
C ILE A 848 46.17 19.12 -13.11
N VAL A 849 45.05 19.71 -13.55
CA VAL A 849 45.04 20.92 -14.38
C VAL A 849 44.31 22.02 -13.62
N SER A 850 44.98 23.11 -13.31
CA SER A 850 44.39 24.19 -12.52
C SER A 850 44.61 25.57 -13.13
N ALA A 851 43.53 26.17 -13.61
CA ALA A 851 43.43 27.61 -13.87
C ALA A 851 42.83 28.38 -12.67
N GLY A 852 42.48 27.67 -11.60
CA GLY A 852 41.96 28.21 -10.35
C GLY A 852 42.98 28.16 -9.21
N THR A 853 42.48 28.23 -7.98
CA THR A 853 43.30 28.17 -6.76
C THR A 853 43.29 26.76 -6.16
N LEU A 854 44.47 26.18 -6.01
CA LEU A 854 44.74 25.07 -5.10
C LEU A 854 45.16 25.68 -3.75
N ASP A 855 44.25 25.67 -2.79
CA ASP A 855 44.43 26.39 -1.52
C ASP A 855 44.91 25.42 -0.43
N GLY A 856 46.23 25.21 -0.36
CA GLY A 856 46.89 24.28 0.55
C GLY A 856 48.28 23.84 0.06
N ASP A 857 48.94 22.96 0.82
CA ASP A 857 50.24 22.36 0.45
C ASP A 857 50.05 21.24 -0.60
N VAL A 858 50.86 21.21 -1.66
CA VAL A 858 50.75 20.25 -2.78
C VAL A 858 52.01 19.38 -2.85
N ASN A 859 51.85 18.08 -2.63
CA ASN A 859 52.92 17.08 -2.74
C ASN A 859 52.67 16.18 -3.95
N LEU A 860 53.64 16.09 -4.86
CA LEU A 860 53.57 15.26 -6.06
C LEU A 860 54.60 14.14 -5.98
N THR A 861 54.17 12.90 -6.15
CA THR A 861 55.01 11.70 -6.15
C THR A 861 54.65 10.77 -7.30
N GLY A 862 55.43 9.70 -7.50
CA GLY A 862 55.08 8.65 -8.45
C GLY A 862 54.89 9.16 -9.88
N THR A 863 53.69 8.99 -10.44
CA THR A 863 53.34 9.45 -11.79
C THR A 863 52.35 10.62 -11.79
N ALA A 864 52.25 11.36 -10.67
CA ALA A 864 51.44 12.57 -10.62
C ALA A 864 51.98 13.61 -11.62
N GLY A 865 51.07 14.28 -12.31
CA GLY A 865 51.35 15.43 -13.16
C GLY A 865 50.61 16.67 -12.66
N LEU A 866 51.16 17.84 -12.94
CA LEU A 866 50.57 19.14 -12.65
C LEU A 866 50.75 20.05 -13.87
N ASP A 867 49.68 20.75 -14.22
CA ASP A 867 49.63 21.82 -15.20
C ASP A 867 48.92 23.02 -14.55
N LEU A 868 49.70 23.97 -14.06
CA LEU A 868 49.19 25.25 -13.57
C LEU A 868 49.00 26.12 -14.82
N ASN A 869 47.78 26.56 -15.12
CA ASN A 869 47.44 27.26 -16.36
C ASN A 869 46.81 28.62 -16.01
N ASP A 870 47.66 29.60 -15.70
CA ASP A 870 47.36 30.84 -14.97
C ASP A 870 46.79 30.61 -13.54
N GLY A 871 47.06 29.44 -12.95
CA GLY A 871 46.53 29.04 -11.65
C GLY A 871 47.27 29.62 -10.45
N THR A 872 46.79 29.30 -9.24
CA THR A 872 47.46 29.66 -7.99
C THR A 872 47.57 28.47 -7.04
N ILE A 873 48.73 28.29 -6.41
CA ILE A 873 48.93 27.43 -5.23
C ILE A 873 49.23 28.34 -4.05
N THR A 874 48.44 28.26 -2.97
CA THR A 874 48.65 29.12 -1.79
C THR A 874 49.66 28.55 -0.80
N GLY A 875 49.79 27.22 -0.73
CA GLY A 875 50.79 26.54 0.10
C GLY A 875 52.11 26.31 -0.63
N THR A 876 52.84 25.34 -0.12
CA THR A 876 54.08 24.80 -0.71
C THR A 876 53.76 23.88 -1.89
N LEU A 877 54.71 23.75 -2.83
CA LEU A 877 54.67 22.75 -3.89
C LEU A 877 55.93 21.89 -3.79
N ASP A 878 55.78 20.61 -3.42
CA ASP A 878 56.87 19.64 -3.37
C ASP A 878 56.75 18.64 -4.52
N ASN A 879 57.62 18.76 -5.53
CA ASN A 879 57.63 17.89 -6.70
C ASN A 879 58.69 16.78 -6.56
N GLN A 880 58.22 15.57 -6.30
CA GLN A 880 59.00 14.33 -6.31
C GLN A 880 58.52 13.36 -7.41
N SER A 881 57.74 13.84 -8.37
CA SER A 881 57.11 13.02 -9.40
C SER A 881 58.06 12.67 -10.54
N GLY A 882 57.90 11.49 -11.12
CA GLY A 882 58.64 11.08 -12.33
C GLY A 882 58.05 11.60 -13.64
N THR A 883 56.99 12.42 -13.58
CA THR A 883 56.32 12.99 -14.75
C THR A 883 56.69 14.45 -14.86
N ALA A 884 56.82 14.96 -16.09
CA ALA A 884 57.05 16.39 -16.29
C ALA A 884 55.82 17.19 -15.85
N ILE A 885 56.04 18.28 -15.11
CA ILE A 885 55.00 19.24 -14.74
C ILE A 885 55.21 20.58 -15.46
N THR A 886 54.12 21.30 -15.73
CA THR A 886 54.10 22.64 -16.31
C THR A 886 53.56 23.64 -15.30
N LEU A 887 54.25 24.78 -15.18
CA LEU A 887 53.90 25.85 -14.28
C LEU A 887 53.71 27.13 -15.07
N ASP A 888 52.47 27.57 -15.18
CA ASP A 888 52.07 28.90 -15.60
C ASP A 888 51.16 29.48 -14.50
N GLY A 889 51.70 30.34 -13.64
CA GLY A 889 50.93 30.99 -12.58
C GLY A 889 51.70 31.30 -11.29
N THR A 890 50.99 31.31 -10.16
CA THR A 890 51.52 31.79 -8.88
C THR A 890 51.62 30.68 -7.84
N ILE A 891 52.78 30.54 -7.19
CA ILE A 891 52.98 29.69 -6.02
C ILE A 891 53.40 30.61 -4.87
N THR A 892 52.58 30.75 -3.83
CA THR A 892 52.92 31.68 -2.74
C THR A 892 53.82 31.07 -1.67
N GLY A 893 53.77 29.76 -1.48
CA GLY A 893 54.69 29.03 -0.62
C GLY A 893 56.03 28.71 -1.29
N ALA A 894 56.80 27.83 -0.66
CA ALA A 894 58.06 27.33 -1.21
C ALA A 894 57.79 26.32 -2.34
N PHE A 895 58.63 26.33 -3.36
CA PHE A 895 58.70 25.26 -4.36
C PHE A 895 59.92 24.40 -4.07
N THR A 896 59.73 23.10 -3.83
CA THR A 896 60.79 22.12 -3.65
C THR A 896 60.72 21.07 -4.75
N GLN A 897 61.86 20.63 -5.26
CA GLN A 897 61.95 19.57 -6.26
C GLN A 897 63.01 18.55 -5.88
N GLN A 898 62.63 17.28 -5.83
CA GLN A 898 63.52 16.17 -5.54
C GLN A 898 63.29 15.01 -6.53
N GLY A 899 64.27 14.14 -6.71
CA GLY A 899 64.25 13.02 -7.66
C GLY A 899 64.99 13.31 -8.97
N ALA A 900 65.94 12.43 -9.32
CA ALA A 900 66.78 12.59 -10.53
C ALA A 900 66.03 12.54 -11.87
N GLY A 901 64.79 12.02 -11.89
CA GLY A 901 63.94 11.96 -13.08
C GLY A 901 62.89 13.08 -13.16
N THR A 902 62.83 13.94 -12.15
CA THR A 902 61.82 14.99 -12.02
C THR A 902 62.12 16.13 -12.99
N GLN A 903 61.09 16.60 -13.68
CA GLN A 903 61.20 17.67 -14.67
C GLN A 903 60.08 18.69 -14.44
N THR A 904 60.45 19.96 -14.29
CA THR A 904 59.50 21.07 -14.19
C THR A 904 59.82 22.07 -15.29
N THR A 905 58.81 22.49 -16.04
CA THR A 905 58.92 23.57 -17.03
C THR A 905 58.02 24.72 -16.60
N VAL A 906 58.55 25.92 -16.56
CA VAL A 906 57.77 27.14 -16.38
C VAL A 906 57.52 27.72 -17.77
N ASP A 907 56.31 27.54 -18.29
CA ASP A 907 55.95 27.80 -19.71
C ASP A 907 54.97 28.97 -19.89
N GLY A 908 54.65 29.67 -18.80
CA GLY A 908 53.98 30.96 -18.82
C GLY A 908 54.42 31.85 -17.66
N THR A 909 53.91 33.09 -17.64
CA THR A 909 54.41 34.12 -16.71
C THR A 909 54.13 33.71 -15.27
N SER A 910 55.18 33.42 -14.52
CA SER A 910 55.04 32.78 -13.21
C SER A 910 55.69 33.55 -12.08
N SER A 911 55.17 33.35 -10.87
CA SER A 911 55.75 33.92 -9.65
C SER A 911 55.82 32.92 -8.50
N PHE A 912 56.98 32.87 -7.86
CA PHE A 912 57.24 32.11 -6.64
C PHE A 912 57.41 33.10 -5.49
N GLY A 913 56.46 33.10 -4.57
CA GLY A 913 56.35 34.03 -3.44
C GLY A 913 57.31 33.73 -2.27
N SER A 914 58.03 32.62 -2.34
CA SER A 914 59.01 32.17 -1.35
C SER A 914 60.27 31.61 -2.02
N THR A 915 60.99 30.70 -1.36
CA THR A 915 62.19 30.01 -1.87
C THR A 915 61.85 28.98 -2.94
N VAL A 916 62.76 28.82 -3.89
CA VAL A 916 62.80 27.70 -4.86
C VAL A 916 63.99 26.82 -4.51
N ASP A 917 63.75 25.54 -4.25
CA ASP A 917 64.80 24.56 -3.91
C ASP A 917 64.77 23.36 -4.86
N VAL A 918 65.82 23.17 -5.63
CA VAL A 918 65.92 22.11 -6.63
C VAL A 918 67.07 21.18 -6.26
N ASP A 919 66.77 20.12 -5.51
CA ASP A 919 67.74 19.14 -4.99
C ASP A 919 68.06 18.01 -6.00
N SER A 920 67.25 17.85 -7.05
CA SER A 920 67.56 16.96 -8.18
C SER A 920 66.61 17.18 -9.36
N GLY A 921 66.96 16.59 -10.51
CA GLY A 921 66.17 16.70 -11.73
C GLY A 921 66.47 17.99 -12.49
N THR A 922 65.48 18.50 -13.23
CA THR A 922 65.62 19.69 -14.07
C THR A 922 64.48 20.68 -13.84
N LEU A 923 64.81 21.94 -13.62
CA LEU A 923 63.89 23.08 -13.68
C LEU A 923 64.25 23.90 -14.93
N THR A 924 63.30 24.05 -15.85
CA THR A 924 63.44 24.87 -17.06
C THR A 924 62.54 26.08 -16.94
N VAL A 925 63.10 27.28 -17.12
CA VAL A 925 62.38 28.54 -17.22
C VAL A 925 62.27 28.87 -18.71
N ASP A 926 61.08 28.68 -19.28
CA ASP A 926 60.71 28.91 -20.69
C ASP A 926 59.68 30.05 -20.84
N ALA A 927 59.60 30.90 -19.79
CA ALA A 927 58.80 32.11 -19.71
C ALA A 927 59.28 32.99 -18.54
N ASP A 928 58.97 34.29 -18.58
CA ASP A 928 59.33 35.24 -17.53
C ASP A 928 58.84 34.78 -16.14
N THR A 929 59.79 34.65 -15.21
CA THR A 929 59.59 34.07 -13.88
C THR A 929 60.16 34.97 -12.81
N THR A 930 59.38 35.26 -11.76
CA THR A 930 59.86 36.00 -10.58
C THR A 930 59.96 35.08 -9.38
N VAL A 931 61.10 35.08 -8.68
CA VAL A 931 61.30 34.40 -7.40
C VAL A 931 61.68 35.44 -6.34
N THR A 932 60.85 35.58 -5.32
CA THR A 932 61.10 36.54 -4.23
C THR A 932 62.14 36.03 -3.22
N GLY A 933 62.16 34.71 -2.98
CA GLY A 933 63.13 34.03 -2.12
C GLY A 933 64.44 33.71 -2.85
N ALA A 934 65.27 32.91 -2.19
CA ALA A 934 66.47 32.35 -2.81
C ALA A 934 66.10 31.18 -3.73
N THR A 935 66.85 31.01 -4.81
CA THR A 935 66.79 29.86 -5.71
C THR A 935 68.00 28.97 -5.45
N THR A 936 67.83 27.82 -4.80
CA THR A 936 68.89 26.84 -4.56
C THR A 936 68.83 25.71 -5.59
N VAL A 937 69.98 25.32 -6.12
CA VAL A 937 70.12 24.22 -7.10
C VAL A 937 71.21 23.28 -6.60
N ASP A 938 70.85 22.12 -6.10
CA ASP A 938 71.76 21.09 -5.58
C ASP A 938 71.57 19.79 -6.37
N ASP A 939 72.64 19.13 -6.82
CA ASP A 939 72.58 17.90 -7.64
C ASP A 939 71.54 17.90 -8.80
N ALA A 940 71.17 19.10 -9.27
CA ALA A 940 70.11 19.36 -10.23
C ALA A 940 70.58 20.30 -11.34
N THR A 941 69.72 20.51 -12.33
CA THR A 941 69.92 21.50 -13.40
C THR A 941 68.84 22.56 -13.37
N LEU A 942 69.23 23.83 -13.33
CA LEU A 942 68.38 24.97 -13.67
C LEU A 942 68.78 25.45 -15.08
N THR A 943 67.80 25.61 -15.97
CA THR A 943 68.01 26.21 -17.29
C THR A 943 67.08 27.38 -17.47
N VAL A 944 67.60 28.54 -17.86
CA VAL A 944 66.80 29.70 -18.30
C VAL A 944 66.93 29.81 -19.80
N ASN A 945 65.85 29.59 -20.54
CA ASN A 945 65.85 29.51 -21.99
C ASN A 945 66.05 30.88 -22.65
N ALA A 946 66.49 30.84 -23.91
CA ALA A 946 66.79 32.03 -24.67
C ALA A 946 65.53 32.89 -24.91
N GLY A 947 65.57 34.13 -24.41
CA GLY A 947 64.48 35.10 -24.53
C GLY A 947 63.68 35.30 -23.25
N ASP A 948 63.88 34.45 -22.25
CA ASP A 948 63.15 34.47 -20.97
C ASP A 948 63.99 35.02 -19.83
N THR A 949 63.32 35.60 -18.84
CA THR A 949 63.97 36.18 -17.65
C THR A 949 63.60 35.45 -16.38
N LEU A 950 64.60 35.05 -15.59
CA LEU A 950 64.43 34.69 -14.18
C LEU A 950 64.84 35.86 -13.29
N THR A 951 63.86 36.57 -12.71
CA THR A 951 64.11 37.60 -11.70
C THR A 951 64.26 36.95 -10.33
N ALA A 952 65.48 36.83 -9.83
CA ALA A 952 65.83 36.13 -8.59
C ALA A 952 66.26 37.11 -7.49
N THR A 953 65.30 37.69 -6.76
CA THR A 953 65.62 38.74 -5.77
C THR A 953 66.37 38.23 -4.53
N GLY A 954 66.30 36.92 -4.25
CA GLY A 954 67.02 36.27 -3.15
C GLY A 954 68.32 35.57 -3.57
N ASN A 955 68.82 35.83 -4.78
CA ASN A 955 69.98 35.20 -5.43
C ASN A 955 69.75 33.75 -5.88
N VAL A 956 70.51 33.35 -6.90
CA VAL A 956 70.62 31.95 -7.36
C VAL A 956 71.87 31.31 -6.75
N LEU A 957 71.71 30.23 -6.00
CA LEU A 957 72.79 29.49 -5.35
C LEU A 957 72.90 28.07 -5.93
N ALA A 958 73.94 27.83 -6.72
CA ALA A 958 74.29 26.51 -7.25
C ALA A 958 75.25 25.78 -6.28
N GLY A 959 74.90 24.55 -5.91
CA GLY A 959 75.67 23.67 -5.02
C GLY A 959 75.59 24.04 -3.55
N GLY A 960 74.40 24.37 -3.03
CA GLY A 960 74.21 24.84 -1.66
C GLY A 960 74.63 23.84 -0.58
N SER A 961 73.94 22.71 -0.45
CA SER A 961 74.11 21.71 0.63
C SER A 961 75.30 20.77 0.48
N GLY A 962 76.05 20.87 -0.62
CA GLY A 962 77.24 20.05 -0.86
C GLY A 962 77.26 19.31 -2.19
N GLY A 963 76.17 19.34 -2.96
CA GLY A 963 76.05 18.69 -4.27
C GLY A 963 76.56 19.54 -5.45
N ALA A 964 76.43 18.96 -6.64
CA ALA A 964 76.93 19.45 -7.92
C ALA A 964 75.82 20.07 -8.78
N GLY A 965 75.26 21.21 -8.33
CA GLY A 965 74.26 21.95 -9.10
C GLY A 965 74.80 22.49 -10.44
N THR A 966 73.96 22.49 -11.47
CA THR A 966 74.26 23.08 -12.78
C THR A 966 73.26 24.18 -13.08
N VAL A 967 73.75 25.37 -13.44
CA VAL A 967 72.91 26.50 -13.89
C VAL A 967 73.31 26.84 -15.32
N VAL A 968 72.37 26.79 -16.24
CA VAL A 968 72.54 27.17 -17.65
C VAL A 968 71.70 28.40 -17.93
N VAL A 969 72.34 29.48 -18.38
CA VAL A 969 71.71 30.77 -18.64
C VAL A 969 71.75 31.05 -20.13
N ASP A 970 70.75 30.60 -20.88
CA ASP A 970 70.57 30.93 -22.30
C ASP A 970 69.79 32.25 -22.49
N GLY A 971 68.91 32.57 -21.54
CA GLY A 971 68.17 33.84 -21.42
C GLY A 971 68.83 34.82 -20.46
N THR A 972 68.06 35.36 -19.52
CA THR A 972 68.55 36.33 -18.53
C THR A 972 68.26 35.88 -17.10
N ILE A 973 69.25 35.92 -16.21
CA ILE A 973 69.03 35.93 -14.76
C ILE A 973 69.18 37.37 -14.27
N ASP A 974 68.10 37.97 -13.77
CA ASP A 974 68.11 39.28 -13.08
C ASP A 974 68.30 39.04 -11.58
N GLY A 975 69.56 39.09 -11.14
CA GLY A 975 69.98 38.77 -9.77
C GLY A 975 71.41 38.23 -9.71
N ASP A 976 71.92 38.09 -8.47
CA ASP A 976 73.26 37.51 -8.25
C ASP A 976 73.23 35.98 -8.37
N VAL A 977 74.26 35.41 -8.99
CA VAL A 977 74.49 33.96 -9.11
C VAL A 977 75.74 33.56 -8.33
N THR A 978 75.62 32.62 -7.41
CA THR A 978 76.75 32.05 -6.65
C THR A 978 76.84 30.55 -6.87
N ALA A 979 77.97 30.06 -7.35
CA ALA A 979 78.29 28.64 -7.46
C ALA A 979 79.28 28.22 -6.37
N GLN A 980 79.02 27.09 -5.71
CA GLN A 980 79.88 26.56 -4.66
C GLN A 980 80.13 25.06 -4.85
N ASN A 981 81.01 24.49 -4.02
CA ASN A 981 81.35 23.07 -4.05
C ASN A 981 81.85 22.61 -5.42
N THR A 982 81.11 21.76 -6.13
CA THR A 982 81.45 21.29 -7.49
C THR A 982 80.45 21.79 -8.54
N ALA A 983 79.66 22.81 -8.21
CA ALA A 983 78.65 23.36 -9.09
C ALA A 983 79.25 24.00 -10.34
N THR A 984 78.44 24.06 -11.40
CA THR A 984 78.81 24.67 -12.68
C THR A 984 77.78 25.72 -13.09
N VAL A 985 78.25 26.86 -13.59
CA VAL A 985 77.41 27.90 -14.18
C VAL A 985 77.87 28.13 -15.61
N THR A 986 76.99 27.93 -16.58
CA THR A 986 77.24 28.25 -17.99
C THR A 986 76.38 29.44 -18.38
N VAL A 987 76.99 30.51 -18.87
CA VAL A 987 76.32 31.72 -19.33
C VAL A 987 76.46 31.82 -20.84
N ASN A 988 75.34 31.70 -21.54
CA ASN A 988 75.20 31.90 -22.99
C ASN A 988 74.40 33.17 -23.33
N GLY A 989 73.54 33.62 -22.42
CA GLY A 989 72.77 34.87 -22.45
C GLY A 989 73.33 35.91 -21.46
N SER A 990 72.54 36.39 -20.49
CA SER A 990 72.96 37.43 -19.54
C SER A 990 72.76 37.04 -18.07
N VAL A 991 73.70 37.43 -17.22
CA VAL A 991 73.50 37.56 -15.76
C VAL A 991 73.53 39.04 -15.41
N ASP A 992 72.37 39.60 -15.10
CA ASP A 992 72.16 40.99 -14.71
C ASP A 992 72.45 41.18 -13.21
N GLY A 993 73.66 40.80 -12.80
CA GLY A 993 74.09 40.74 -11.41
C GLY A 993 75.53 40.27 -11.28
N ASN A 994 75.95 39.94 -10.06
CA ASN A 994 77.28 39.37 -9.82
C ASN A 994 77.28 37.86 -10.06
N LEU A 995 78.37 37.35 -10.61
CA LEU A 995 78.65 35.91 -10.69
C LEU A 995 79.83 35.56 -9.79
N GLN A 996 79.62 34.68 -8.81
CA GLN A 996 80.67 34.25 -7.90
C GLN A 996 80.85 32.73 -7.93
N THR A 997 82.10 32.25 -7.96
CA THR A 997 82.43 30.83 -7.77
C THR A 997 83.31 30.62 -6.54
N GLN A 998 83.03 29.58 -5.75
CA GLN A 998 83.75 29.21 -4.53
C GLN A 998 84.14 27.72 -4.57
N ASN A 999 85.05 27.29 -3.68
CA ASN A 999 85.52 25.90 -3.58
C ASN A 999 86.02 25.38 -4.95
N THR A 1000 85.48 24.28 -5.47
CA THR A 1000 85.86 23.73 -6.79
C THR A 1000 84.85 24.07 -7.89
N ALA A 1001 83.91 24.98 -7.63
CA ALA A 1001 82.90 25.38 -8.60
C ALA A 1001 83.52 26.12 -9.79
N SER A 1002 82.90 26.01 -10.95
CA SER A 1002 83.37 26.68 -12.18
C SER A 1002 82.27 27.50 -12.83
N PHE A 1003 82.71 28.52 -13.56
CA PHE A 1003 81.88 29.22 -14.53
C PHE A 1003 82.41 29.00 -15.95
N ASP A 1004 81.52 29.05 -16.93
CA ASP A 1004 81.82 29.11 -18.35
C ASP A 1004 80.98 30.26 -18.94
N ILE A 1005 81.62 31.38 -19.29
CA ILE A 1005 80.93 32.52 -19.92
C ILE A 1005 81.24 32.45 -21.42
N ASN A 1006 80.28 32.03 -22.23
CA ASN A 1006 80.50 31.68 -23.63
C ASN A 1006 80.50 32.88 -24.59
N GLY A 1007 81.46 32.89 -25.49
CA GLY A 1007 81.51 33.81 -26.63
C GLY A 1007 80.86 33.18 -27.84
N THR A 1008 79.55 33.31 -28.01
CA THR A 1008 78.93 32.78 -29.22
C THR A 1008 79.22 33.67 -30.42
N SER A 1009 79.87 33.10 -31.45
CA SER A 1009 80.05 33.79 -32.71
C SER A 1009 78.70 33.92 -33.45
N GLY A 1010 78.00 35.05 -33.28
CA GLY A 1010 76.85 35.44 -34.11
C GLY A 1010 75.54 35.81 -33.38
N ALA A 1011 75.46 35.66 -32.06
CA ALA A 1011 74.44 36.29 -31.21
C ALA A 1011 75.08 37.46 -30.42
N ALA A 1012 74.30 38.17 -29.60
CA ALA A 1012 74.93 39.05 -28.60
C ALA A 1012 75.86 38.20 -27.73
N PRO A 1013 77.09 38.65 -27.42
CA PRO A 1013 78.00 37.90 -26.57
C PRO A 1013 77.32 37.64 -25.21
N ALA A 1014 77.63 36.49 -24.59
CA ALA A 1014 77.16 36.28 -23.23
C ALA A 1014 77.70 37.38 -22.32
N GLU A 1015 76.89 37.90 -21.40
CA GLU A 1015 77.26 39.05 -20.59
C GLU A 1015 77.04 38.78 -19.10
N VAL A 1016 77.96 39.28 -18.27
CA VAL A 1016 77.72 39.49 -16.83
C VAL A 1016 77.80 40.99 -16.56
N THR A 1017 76.67 41.62 -16.21
CA THR A 1017 76.63 43.07 -16.04
C THR A 1017 77.26 43.53 -14.72
N GLY A 1018 77.29 42.64 -13.72
CA GLY A 1018 77.96 42.87 -12.44
C GLY A 1018 79.40 42.37 -12.43
N ASN A 1019 79.88 42.01 -11.24
CA ASN A 1019 81.25 41.52 -11.06
C ASN A 1019 81.31 40.00 -11.23
N VAL A 1020 82.39 39.50 -11.82
CA VAL A 1020 82.73 38.09 -11.81
C VAL A 1020 83.83 37.86 -10.77
N THR A 1021 83.55 37.06 -9.73
CA THR A 1021 84.52 36.72 -8.67
C THR A 1021 84.79 35.23 -8.62
N GLN A 1022 86.03 34.83 -8.87
CA GLN A 1022 86.52 33.49 -8.62
C GLN A 1022 87.27 33.46 -7.28
N ALA A 1023 86.68 32.79 -6.28
CA ALA A 1023 87.28 32.58 -4.96
C ALA A 1023 87.73 31.12 -4.73
N GLY A 1024 87.54 30.26 -5.73
CA GLY A 1024 87.77 28.83 -5.67
C GLY A 1024 89.14 28.34 -6.17
N THR A 1025 89.27 27.02 -6.29
CA THR A 1025 90.44 26.28 -6.77
C THR A 1025 90.18 25.59 -8.11
N SER A 1026 89.02 25.83 -8.74
CA SER A 1026 88.68 25.18 -10.02
C SER A 1026 89.64 25.56 -11.14
N ALA A 1027 90.00 24.57 -11.96
CA ALA A 1027 90.80 24.74 -13.16
C ALA A 1027 89.95 24.88 -14.43
N LEU A 1028 88.62 24.89 -14.31
CA LEU A 1028 87.68 24.80 -15.42
C LEU A 1028 86.94 26.12 -15.68
N ASN A 1029 87.41 27.26 -15.15
CA ASN A 1029 86.75 28.54 -15.46
C ASN A 1029 87.18 29.04 -16.83
N THR A 1030 86.22 29.28 -17.71
CA THR A 1030 86.41 29.77 -19.08
C THR A 1030 85.69 31.09 -19.31
N LEU A 1031 86.29 31.95 -20.12
CA LEU A 1031 85.80 33.29 -20.43
C LEU A 1031 85.98 33.58 -21.92
N ALA A 1032 84.86 33.72 -22.61
CA ALA A 1032 84.76 34.15 -23.99
C ALA A 1032 83.62 35.17 -24.21
N GLY A 1033 82.90 35.57 -23.14
CA GLY A 1033 81.91 36.64 -23.17
C GLY A 1033 82.34 37.89 -22.40
N ASP A 1034 81.42 38.84 -22.27
CA ASP A 1034 81.68 40.17 -21.75
C ASP A 1034 81.37 40.28 -20.24
N ILE A 1035 82.13 41.12 -19.55
CA ILE A 1035 81.94 41.46 -18.14
C ILE A 1035 81.91 42.99 -18.02
N ALA A 1036 80.75 43.55 -17.70
CA ALA A 1036 80.62 45.00 -17.53
C ALA A 1036 81.21 45.47 -16.19
N GLY A 1037 81.23 44.63 -15.15
CA GLY A 1037 81.89 44.94 -13.88
C GLY A 1037 83.38 44.59 -13.86
N PHE A 1038 83.86 44.18 -12.68
CA PHE A 1038 85.24 43.74 -12.45
C PHE A 1038 85.36 42.21 -12.58
N LEU A 1039 86.50 41.74 -13.07
CA LEU A 1039 86.89 40.33 -12.97
C LEU A 1039 87.89 40.18 -11.83
N GLN A 1040 87.54 39.43 -10.79
CA GLN A 1040 88.33 39.32 -9.56
C GLN A 1040 88.66 37.84 -9.29
N GLN A 1041 89.94 37.50 -9.23
CA GLN A 1041 90.40 36.17 -8.85
C GLN A 1041 91.14 36.21 -7.52
N THR A 1042 90.52 35.67 -6.47
CA THR A 1042 91.08 35.57 -5.11
C THR A 1042 91.47 34.15 -4.72
N GLY A 1043 90.99 33.16 -5.47
CA GLY A 1043 91.28 31.74 -5.25
C GLY A 1043 92.45 31.22 -6.07
N ALA A 1044 92.96 30.05 -5.69
CA ALA A 1044 94.13 29.42 -6.34
C ALA A 1044 93.81 28.72 -7.68
N GLY A 1045 92.59 28.85 -8.21
CA GLY A 1045 92.18 28.20 -9.46
C GLY A 1045 92.77 28.83 -10.73
N THR A 1046 92.16 28.53 -11.86
CA THR A 1046 92.53 29.07 -13.18
C THR A 1046 91.31 29.71 -13.85
N ILE A 1047 91.53 30.87 -14.45
CA ILE A 1047 90.62 31.50 -15.43
C ILE A 1047 91.33 31.43 -16.79
N THR A 1048 90.69 30.82 -17.76
CA THR A 1048 91.18 30.76 -19.14
C THR A 1048 90.29 31.62 -20.02
N VAL A 1049 90.86 32.67 -20.62
CA VAL A 1049 90.23 33.41 -21.71
C VAL A 1049 90.44 32.59 -22.98
N ASP A 1050 89.40 31.94 -23.48
CA ASP A 1050 89.45 30.99 -24.59
C ASP A 1050 88.70 31.47 -25.85
N GLY A 1051 88.07 32.64 -25.77
CA GLY A 1051 87.56 33.43 -26.89
C GLY A 1051 87.78 34.92 -26.66
N ASP A 1052 87.25 35.77 -27.53
CA ASP A 1052 87.34 37.21 -27.36
C ASP A 1052 86.41 37.67 -26.23
N ALA A 1053 86.94 38.33 -25.21
CA ALA A 1053 86.20 38.78 -24.04
C ALA A 1053 86.52 40.24 -23.71
N ILE A 1054 85.49 41.02 -23.36
CA ILE A 1054 85.64 42.40 -22.89
C ILE A 1054 85.42 42.46 -21.39
N VAL A 1055 86.36 43.03 -20.63
CA VAL A 1055 86.17 43.36 -19.21
C VAL A 1055 86.32 44.86 -19.03
N THR A 1056 85.22 45.56 -18.75
CA THR A 1056 85.28 47.03 -18.69
C THR A 1056 85.87 47.54 -17.37
N GLY A 1057 85.66 46.79 -16.28
CA GLY A 1057 86.33 47.00 -15.01
C GLY A 1057 87.76 46.47 -14.99
N LEU A 1058 88.41 46.60 -13.84
CA LEU A 1058 89.73 46.02 -13.58
C LEU A 1058 89.66 44.49 -13.60
N VAL A 1059 90.58 43.85 -14.32
CA VAL A 1059 90.87 42.43 -14.17
C VAL A 1059 91.91 42.27 -13.06
N ASN A 1060 91.49 41.90 -11.85
CA ASN A 1060 92.35 41.78 -10.68
C ASN A 1060 92.61 40.31 -10.29
N ILE A 1061 93.85 39.87 -10.42
CA ILE A 1061 94.31 38.52 -10.11
C ILE A 1061 95.13 38.55 -8.81
N ASP A 1062 94.46 38.40 -7.68
CA ASP A 1062 95.07 38.38 -6.34
C ASP A 1062 95.76 37.03 -6.04
N ALA A 1063 95.24 35.93 -6.60
CA ALA A 1063 95.80 34.59 -6.48
C ALA A 1063 95.45 33.72 -7.71
N GLY A 1064 96.12 32.57 -7.83
CA GLY A 1064 95.86 31.60 -8.90
C GLY A 1064 96.45 32.00 -10.26
N THR A 1065 95.83 31.55 -11.34
CA THR A 1065 96.30 31.74 -12.73
C THR A 1065 95.26 32.40 -13.63
N LEU A 1066 95.65 33.46 -14.34
CA LEU A 1066 94.97 33.96 -15.54
C LEU A 1066 95.72 33.48 -16.78
N THR A 1067 95.04 32.83 -17.72
CA THR A 1067 95.60 32.41 -19.01
C THR A 1067 94.78 32.98 -20.16
N VAL A 1068 95.41 33.68 -21.10
CA VAL A 1068 94.81 34.02 -22.39
C VAL A 1068 95.28 32.99 -23.42
N ALA A 1069 94.34 32.23 -23.98
CA ALA A 1069 94.61 31.17 -24.94
C ALA A 1069 95.07 31.72 -26.29
N GLY A 1070 95.66 30.86 -27.12
CA GLY A 1070 96.12 31.27 -28.45
C GLY A 1070 94.94 31.58 -29.36
N GLY A 1071 94.92 32.79 -29.93
CA GLY A 1071 93.83 33.27 -30.78
C GLY A 1071 92.66 33.92 -30.05
N ALA A 1072 92.73 34.04 -28.72
CA ALA A 1072 91.77 34.76 -27.89
C ALA A 1072 92.28 36.16 -27.53
N THR A 1073 91.36 37.11 -27.38
CA THR A 1073 91.64 38.50 -26.98
C THR A 1073 90.96 38.81 -25.65
N LEU A 1074 91.71 39.30 -24.67
CA LEU A 1074 91.17 39.94 -23.48
C LEU A 1074 91.26 41.46 -23.65
N ASP A 1075 90.14 42.11 -23.95
CA ASP A 1075 90.04 43.57 -23.94
C ASP A 1075 89.75 44.05 -22.51
N ALA A 1076 90.79 44.56 -21.86
CA ALA A 1076 90.75 45.20 -20.56
C ALA A 1076 91.09 46.71 -20.67
N THR A 1077 90.80 47.35 -21.81
CA THR A 1077 91.16 48.76 -22.05
C THR A 1077 90.48 49.75 -21.11
N GLY A 1078 89.37 49.36 -20.46
CA GLY A 1078 88.63 50.19 -19.52
C GLY A 1078 89.39 50.52 -18.23
N ALA A 1079 90.08 49.55 -17.63
CA ALA A 1079 90.81 49.72 -16.37
C ALA A 1079 92.12 48.91 -16.24
N GLY A 1080 92.40 48.00 -17.17
CA GLY A 1080 93.62 47.20 -17.22
C GLY A 1080 93.55 45.86 -16.48
N VAL A 1081 94.69 45.18 -16.45
CA VAL A 1081 94.92 43.91 -15.75
C VAL A 1081 95.89 44.15 -14.59
N ASP A 1082 95.59 43.66 -13.40
CA ASP A 1082 96.48 43.65 -12.23
C ASP A 1082 96.76 42.21 -11.79
N VAL A 1083 98.04 41.84 -11.63
CA VAL A 1083 98.48 40.51 -11.20
C VAL A 1083 99.31 40.66 -9.94
N ALA A 1084 98.73 40.27 -8.79
CA ALA A 1084 99.33 40.47 -7.48
C ALA A 1084 100.52 39.53 -7.21
N ALA A 1085 101.28 39.83 -6.15
CA ALA A 1085 102.40 39.01 -5.71
C ALA A 1085 101.95 37.59 -5.31
N GLY A 1086 102.46 36.56 -6.00
CA GLY A 1086 102.09 35.16 -5.80
C GLY A 1086 101.05 34.62 -6.78
N ALA A 1087 100.42 35.49 -7.58
CA ALA A 1087 99.60 35.10 -8.72
C ALA A 1087 100.43 34.87 -9.99
N PHE A 1088 99.82 34.21 -10.97
CA PHE A 1088 100.42 33.88 -12.26
C PHE A 1088 99.57 34.40 -13.43
N GLY A 1089 100.20 35.12 -14.35
CA GLY A 1089 99.60 35.51 -15.63
C GLY A 1089 100.29 34.82 -16.79
N ASN A 1090 99.52 34.40 -17.79
CA ASN A 1090 100.02 33.73 -18.97
C ASN A 1090 99.27 34.19 -20.23
N VAL A 1091 99.99 34.56 -21.28
CA VAL A 1091 99.43 34.82 -22.61
C VAL A 1091 100.11 33.87 -23.58
N ASN A 1092 99.35 32.92 -24.14
CA ASN A 1092 99.89 31.95 -25.07
C ASN A 1092 100.19 32.60 -26.44
N ALA A 1093 100.97 31.90 -27.27
CA ALA A 1093 101.27 32.34 -28.63
C ALA A 1093 99.98 32.70 -29.39
N THR A 1094 99.96 33.87 -30.03
CA THR A 1094 98.81 34.48 -30.74
C THR A 1094 97.62 34.91 -29.88
N GLY A 1095 97.66 34.75 -28.56
CA GLY A 1095 96.71 35.41 -27.65
C GLY A 1095 97.05 36.88 -27.45
N GLU A 1096 96.07 37.68 -27.04
CA GLU A 1096 96.19 39.14 -26.91
C GLU A 1096 95.57 39.67 -25.61
N ILE A 1097 96.28 40.59 -24.93
CA ILE A 1097 95.70 41.46 -23.90
C ILE A 1097 95.74 42.89 -24.42
N ASP A 1098 94.58 43.48 -24.67
CA ASP A 1098 94.40 44.88 -25.03
C ASP A 1098 94.08 45.68 -23.76
N GLY A 1099 94.93 46.64 -23.39
CA GLY A 1099 94.88 47.32 -22.09
C GLY A 1099 96.15 47.16 -21.25
N SER A 1100 96.33 48.07 -20.29
CA SER A 1100 97.56 48.12 -19.48
C SER A 1100 97.61 47.01 -18.43
N THR A 1101 98.75 46.32 -18.32
CA THR A 1101 98.98 45.25 -17.34
C THR A 1101 99.93 45.71 -16.23
N THR A 1102 99.49 45.68 -14.97
CA THR A 1102 100.32 45.82 -13.78
C THR A 1102 100.64 44.43 -13.23
N ASN A 1103 101.92 44.12 -13.01
CA ASN A 1103 102.36 42.81 -12.53
C ASN A 1103 103.28 42.93 -11.31
N ALA A 1104 102.83 42.43 -10.17
CA ALA A 1104 103.64 42.14 -8.99
C ALA A 1104 103.92 40.63 -8.81
N GLY A 1105 103.24 39.77 -9.57
CA GLY A 1105 103.35 38.32 -9.55
C GLY A 1105 104.39 37.74 -10.51
N THR A 1106 104.08 36.58 -11.09
CA THR A 1106 104.86 35.97 -12.19
C THR A 1106 104.05 36.04 -13.47
N PHE A 1107 104.62 36.54 -14.55
CA PHE A 1107 103.91 36.68 -15.81
C PHE A 1107 104.72 36.10 -16.99
N GLN A 1108 104.06 35.34 -17.86
CA GLN A 1108 104.63 34.82 -19.12
C GLN A 1108 103.82 35.37 -20.30
N ASN A 1109 104.49 35.97 -21.28
CA ASN A 1109 103.87 36.46 -22.50
C ASN A 1109 104.55 35.85 -23.73
N ASP A 1110 103.83 34.97 -24.42
CA ASP A 1110 104.20 34.42 -25.72
C ASP A 1110 103.35 35.03 -26.87
N GLY A 1111 102.36 35.86 -26.55
CA GLY A 1111 101.43 36.52 -27.48
C GLY A 1111 101.67 38.02 -27.64
N THR A 1112 100.60 38.81 -27.67
CA THR A 1112 100.64 40.28 -27.76
C THR A 1112 100.08 40.89 -26.49
N MET A 1113 100.73 41.93 -25.98
CA MET A 1113 100.18 42.73 -24.89
C MET A 1113 100.47 44.20 -25.10
N ASP A 1114 99.65 45.02 -24.46
CA ASP A 1114 99.80 46.46 -24.43
C ASP A 1114 100.87 46.93 -23.42
N GLY A 1115 100.66 48.05 -22.72
CA GLY A 1115 101.63 48.60 -21.77
C GLY A 1115 101.77 47.77 -20.49
N VAL A 1116 102.98 47.43 -20.08
CA VAL A 1116 103.27 46.64 -18.87
C VAL A 1116 103.95 47.46 -17.79
N THR A 1117 103.44 47.45 -16.57
CA THR A 1117 104.10 47.93 -15.36
C THR A 1117 104.49 46.75 -14.49
N ASN A 1118 105.76 46.36 -14.49
CA ASN A 1118 106.26 45.17 -13.79
C ASN A 1118 107.04 45.52 -12.51
N SER A 1119 106.62 44.96 -11.39
CA SER A 1119 107.36 44.93 -10.11
C SER A 1119 107.68 43.49 -9.65
N GLY A 1120 107.12 42.47 -10.30
CA GLY A 1120 107.36 41.05 -10.06
C GLY A 1120 108.33 40.40 -11.05
N GLY A 1121 108.10 39.12 -11.36
CA GLY A 1121 108.80 38.38 -12.40
C GLY A 1121 108.03 38.41 -13.72
N PHE A 1122 108.68 38.78 -14.82
CA PHE A 1122 108.06 38.84 -16.15
C PHE A 1122 108.96 38.16 -17.18
N THR A 1123 108.42 37.28 -18.02
CA THR A 1123 109.11 36.70 -19.18
C THR A 1123 108.33 36.99 -20.44
N ASN A 1124 108.94 37.73 -21.37
CA ASN A 1124 108.36 38.05 -22.68
C ASN A 1124 109.05 37.24 -23.77
N THR A 1125 108.34 36.36 -24.48
CA THR A 1125 108.77 35.79 -25.77
C THR A 1125 107.95 36.32 -26.95
N GLY A 1126 106.80 36.93 -26.68
CA GLY A 1126 105.90 37.58 -27.63
C GLY A 1126 106.21 39.07 -27.87
N THR A 1127 105.16 39.89 -28.01
CA THR A 1127 105.24 41.34 -28.25
C THR A 1127 104.62 42.13 -27.09
N THR A 1128 105.29 43.18 -26.62
CA THR A 1128 104.69 44.17 -25.69
C THR A 1128 104.82 45.60 -26.22
N ALA A 1129 103.80 46.45 -26.06
CA ALA A 1129 103.80 47.82 -26.59
C ALA A 1129 104.72 48.79 -25.81
N GLY A 1130 104.91 48.57 -24.51
CA GLY A 1130 105.81 49.37 -23.66
C GLY A 1130 105.97 48.75 -22.27
N VAL A 1131 107.10 49.00 -21.59
CA VAL A 1131 107.39 48.37 -20.29
C VAL A 1131 107.94 49.39 -19.30
N THR A 1132 107.37 49.45 -18.10
CA THR A 1132 107.95 50.09 -16.92
C THR A 1132 108.30 49.01 -15.91
N ASN A 1133 109.59 48.76 -15.68
CA ASN A 1133 110.06 47.67 -14.84
C ASN A 1133 110.76 48.16 -13.58
N SER A 1134 110.32 47.71 -12.41
CA SER A 1134 111.03 47.77 -11.12
C SER A 1134 111.32 46.39 -10.53
N GLY A 1135 110.86 45.31 -11.18
CA GLY A 1135 111.06 43.91 -10.81
C GLY A 1135 112.14 43.21 -11.65
N THR A 1136 111.94 41.92 -11.94
CA THR A 1136 112.77 41.13 -12.86
C THR A 1136 112.03 40.94 -14.18
N PHE A 1137 112.61 41.37 -15.29
CA PHE A 1137 112.02 41.24 -16.62
C PHE A 1137 112.99 40.56 -17.58
N THR A 1138 112.60 39.43 -18.16
CA THR A 1138 113.37 38.72 -19.20
C THR A 1138 112.68 38.93 -20.54
N ASN A 1139 113.31 39.67 -21.44
CA ASN A 1139 112.82 39.86 -22.80
C ASN A 1139 113.54 38.95 -23.80
N ASN A 1140 112.84 37.98 -24.36
CA ASN A 1140 113.26 37.17 -25.51
C ASN A 1140 112.50 37.54 -26.81
N GLY A 1141 111.45 38.36 -26.71
CA GLY A 1141 110.58 38.76 -27.83
C GLY A 1141 110.74 40.23 -28.24
N GLY A 1142 109.68 40.82 -28.76
CA GLY A 1142 109.60 42.25 -29.09
C GLY A 1142 109.05 43.07 -27.91
N THR A 1143 109.66 44.21 -27.60
CA THR A 1143 109.07 45.21 -26.69
C THR A 1143 109.19 46.61 -27.29
N GLY A 1144 108.25 47.49 -26.97
CA GLY A 1144 108.37 48.91 -27.29
C GLY A 1144 109.37 49.63 -26.39
N THR A 1145 109.02 50.85 -25.95
CA THR A 1145 109.87 51.65 -25.05
C THR A 1145 109.90 51.04 -23.65
N VAL A 1146 111.09 50.95 -23.07
CA VAL A 1146 111.33 50.36 -21.74
C VAL A 1146 111.87 51.42 -20.77
N GLY A 1147 111.22 51.60 -19.63
CA GLY A 1147 111.76 52.29 -18.46
C GLY A 1147 112.12 51.29 -17.37
N ASN A 1148 113.40 51.11 -17.06
CA ASN A 1148 113.87 50.12 -16.10
C ASN A 1148 114.49 50.76 -14.85
N SER A 1149 114.05 50.34 -13.68
CA SER A 1149 114.64 50.58 -12.36
C SER A 1149 114.95 49.29 -11.61
N GLY A 1150 114.52 48.13 -12.14
CA GLY A 1150 114.76 46.80 -11.59
C GLY A 1150 115.89 46.04 -12.32
N THR A 1151 115.72 44.74 -12.50
CA THR A 1151 116.60 43.88 -13.32
C THR A 1151 115.91 43.57 -14.64
N PHE A 1152 116.60 43.81 -15.75
CA PHE A 1152 116.09 43.55 -17.10
C PHE A 1152 117.11 42.77 -17.91
N ASP A 1153 116.74 41.59 -18.39
CA ASP A 1153 117.57 40.75 -19.27
C ASP A 1153 116.99 40.79 -20.69
N ASN A 1154 117.59 41.59 -21.57
CA ASN A 1154 117.18 41.76 -22.96
C ASN A 1154 117.93 40.84 -23.93
N ASN A 1155 117.33 39.73 -24.30
CA ASN A 1155 117.76 38.82 -25.37
C ASN A 1155 117.00 39.03 -26.69
N GLY A 1156 115.86 39.74 -26.66
CA GLY A 1156 114.99 40.01 -27.79
C GLY A 1156 115.25 41.36 -28.48
N SER A 1157 114.21 41.97 -29.05
CA SER A 1157 114.26 43.28 -29.69
C SER A 1157 113.48 44.31 -28.87
N THR A 1158 114.07 45.48 -28.59
CA THR A 1158 113.41 46.60 -27.91
C THR A 1158 113.47 47.87 -28.75
N LEU A 1159 112.47 48.76 -28.62
CA LEU A 1159 112.42 50.00 -29.40
C LEU A 1159 113.31 51.10 -28.80
N ALA A 1160 113.22 51.38 -27.50
CA ALA A 1160 114.05 52.37 -26.82
C ALA A 1160 114.12 52.03 -25.33
N PHE A 1161 115.13 52.53 -24.63
CA PHE A 1161 115.44 52.12 -23.27
C PHE A 1161 115.87 53.31 -22.41
N SER A 1162 115.28 53.43 -21.22
CA SER A 1162 115.71 54.34 -20.15
C SER A 1162 115.98 53.52 -18.90
N ASN A 1163 117.23 53.45 -18.46
CA ASN A 1163 117.71 52.55 -17.43
C ASN A 1163 118.30 53.28 -16.21
N THR A 1164 117.73 52.98 -15.06
CA THR A 1164 118.18 53.39 -13.71
C THR A 1164 118.54 52.17 -12.84
N GLY A 1165 118.29 50.94 -13.34
CA GLY A 1165 118.53 49.67 -12.67
C GLY A 1165 119.63 48.83 -13.32
N THR A 1166 119.48 47.51 -13.30
CA THR A 1166 120.39 46.56 -13.97
C THR A 1166 119.80 46.12 -15.30
N LEU A 1167 120.56 46.30 -16.39
CA LEU A 1167 120.25 45.79 -17.72
C LEU A 1167 121.34 44.79 -18.13
N THR A 1168 120.98 43.56 -18.44
CA THR A 1168 121.82 42.66 -19.24
C THR A 1168 121.24 42.63 -20.64
N THR A 1169 122.03 42.85 -21.68
CA THR A 1169 121.53 42.76 -23.04
C THR A 1169 122.43 41.88 -23.90
N SER A 1170 121.79 40.94 -24.60
CA SER A 1170 122.34 40.12 -25.67
C SER A 1170 121.56 40.28 -26.99
N GLY A 1171 120.41 40.97 -26.94
CA GLY A 1171 119.52 41.26 -28.04
C GLY A 1171 119.74 42.62 -28.73
N THR A 1172 118.70 43.11 -29.41
CA THR A 1172 118.72 44.35 -30.19
C THR A 1172 117.96 45.47 -29.49
N ILE A 1173 118.51 46.68 -29.48
CA ILE A 1173 117.87 47.94 -29.08
C ILE A 1173 117.91 48.86 -30.30
N THR A 1174 116.75 49.17 -30.86
CA THR A 1174 116.69 49.85 -32.17
C THR A 1174 116.73 51.38 -32.09
N GLY A 1175 116.31 51.96 -30.97
CA GLY A 1175 116.37 53.38 -30.65
C GLY A 1175 117.34 53.65 -29.51
N ASP A 1176 117.11 54.74 -28.79
CA ASP A 1176 118.07 55.27 -27.81
C ASP A 1176 118.11 54.39 -26.55
N LEU A 1177 119.31 54.24 -25.99
CA LEU A 1177 119.56 53.65 -24.68
C LEU A 1177 120.14 54.74 -23.77
N ASP A 1178 119.32 55.25 -22.87
CA ASP A 1178 119.70 56.22 -21.83
C ASP A 1178 119.96 55.48 -20.51
N GLN A 1179 121.19 55.56 -20.02
CA GLN A 1179 121.64 55.01 -18.74
C GLN A 1179 121.88 56.14 -17.75
N THR A 1180 120.89 56.39 -16.90
CA THR A 1180 120.95 57.48 -15.90
C THR A 1180 121.45 57.02 -14.52
N ALA A 1181 121.28 55.73 -14.16
CA ALA A 1181 121.81 55.12 -12.92
C ALA A 1181 121.87 53.58 -13.03
N GLY A 1182 122.65 52.89 -12.19
CA GLY A 1182 122.71 51.41 -12.19
C GLY A 1182 123.80 50.82 -13.09
N SER A 1183 123.53 49.69 -13.76
CA SER A 1183 124.51 48.94 -14.56
C SER A 1183 123.91 48.43 -15.86
N THR A 1184 124.67 48.53 -16.95
CA THR A 1184 124.38 47.83 -18.21
C THR A 1184 125.52 46.88 -18.55
N THR A 1185 125.18 45.61 -18.77
CA THR A 1185 126.08 44.57 -19.26
C THR A 1185 125.63 44.16 -20.65
N ALA A 1186 126.35 44.62 -21.67
CA ALA A 1186 126.18 44.12 -23.03
C ALA A 1186 127.09 42.91 -23.23
N ASP A 1187 126.52 41.77 -23.64
CA ASP A 1187 127.32 40.66 -24.12
C ASP A 1187 127.80 40.92 -25.56
N GLY A 1188 128.72 40.09 -26.07
CA GLY A 1188 129.35 40.30 -27.37
C GLY A 1188 128.41 40.23 -28.59
N ASN A 1189 127.12 39.90 -28.40
CA ASN A 1189 126.12 39.78 -29.46
C ASN A 1189 125.07 40.90 -29.43
N ALA A 1190 125.08 41.77 -28.42
CA ALA A 1190 124.14 42.87 -28.31
C ALA A 1190 124.31 43.92 -29.41
N THR A 1191 123.20 44.49 -29.90
CA THR A 1191 123.20 45.54 -30.93
C THR A 1191 122.36 46.73 -30.48
N VAL A 1192 122.96 47.92 -30.43
CA VAL A 1192 122.25 49.20 -30.17
C VAL A 1192 122.41 50.08 -31.42
N THR A 1193 121.31 50.53 -32.01
CA THR A 1193 121.35 51.34 -33.25
C THR A 1193 120.97 52.81 -33.06
N GLY A 1194 120.37 53.18 -31.93
CA GLY A 1194 120.14 54.59 -31.55
C GLY A 1194 121.29 55.20 -30.75
N GLU A 1195 121.04 56.35 -30.14
CA GLU A 1195 122.00 57.05 -29.29
C GLU A 1195 122.17 56.30 -27.96
N LEU A 1196 123.42 56.00 -27.61
CA LEU A 1196 123.80 55.48 -26.31
C LEU A 1196 124.19 56.67 -25.42
N ASP A 1197 123.29 57.07 -24.53
CA ASP A 1197 123.54 58.10 -23.53
C ASP A 1197 123.85 57.44 -22.19
N ILE A 1198 125.00 57.78 -21.60
CA ILE A 1198 125.45 57.22 -20.32
C ILE A 1198 125.81 58.39 -19.41
N ASP A 1199 124.90 58.73 -18.51
CA ASP A 1199 125.07 59.75 -17.50
C ASP A 1199 125.87 59.19 -16.31
N ALA A 1200 127.13 58.84 -16.58
CA ALA A 1200 128.07 58.51 -15.51
C ALA A 1200 128.65 59.80 -14.90
N ALA A 1201 128.16 60.16 -13.70
CA ALA A 1201 129.03 60.82 -12.75
C ALA A 1201 130.25 59.90 -12.50
N ARG A 1202 131.45 60.40 -12.82
CA ARG A 1202 132.73 59.71 -12.56
C ARG A 1202 132.90 59.31 -11.10
#